data_AF-A0A8C1SDH8-F1
#
_entry.id   AF-A0A8C1SDH8-F1
#
_cell.length_a   1.000
_cell.length_b   1.000
_cell.length_c   1.000
_cell.angle_alpha   90.00
_cell.angle_beta   90.00
_cell.angle_gamma   90.00
#
_symmetry.space_group_name_H-M   'P 1'
#
loop_
_entity.id
_entity.type
_entity.pdbx_description
1 polymer ?
#
loop_
_entity_poly.entity_id
_entity_poly.type
_entity_poly.pdbx_seq_one_letter_code
_entity_poly.pdbx_strand_id
1 'polypeptide(L)'
;MSRKHQELESRLDEMITRIHKETQEIKELEQQLTDGQIAANEALKRDLEGIISGLQEYLQGVKDQARRAQLDCRRLQREKDALQRFLCEKELQCTQLEKEALSAKSAQEELQCQQQVLEDLRKENEELKQAQGQVSEYEAELETQLQERDSEATQLKEELGRLRRLSQMEHSALQAELQKERQAKENALAQLQMAADRELENTELLQQVNALQEERDSLKEKVDALQDDLEQVREELLCPESVNKHLEELRRGIATGQEELSFEDLGEPMNKKFIELQQEVHHVVSAAQRDRDEAQSCQDRLAGEMSSLKERLRKFQERYQSQQAAERRGEEAELHRLRKELEDSQEQQYLMLQRLEETEMDRDRLLAELEEQDTQVKAEESQTQEQLESLSLELQALRRSFSSTDRMAAQQLTVAKDKLHSLHSTIEKIHQERAANAVELQSTKIQAAQAIQDLANAEAEIEVLQKHLRDRVRETEGNLHSVPISSIQQQELDRLNQTLKRQQAQTKRLRDQLAQAKAANNGNLEELLEEIGALRETLLQQNNFLSSLGDPLPNTGCWHYVPSNQNAPSFGSQGTQDSGLGSVHPQSPERGQRSGHRANRERRPPVNRGYWVYSPHPHPHGKRGKCHGTPIQSHHGQYHVSAVISVL
;
A
#
# COMPACT_ATOMS: atom_id res chain seq x y z
N MET A 1 4.27 62.80 144.45
CA MET A 1 4.22 61.73 143.43
C MET A 1 3.56 62.17 142.11
N SER A 2 2.51 63.00 142.09
CA SER A 2 1.69 63.21 140.88
C SER A 2 2.40 63.77 139.62
N ARG A 3 3.13 64.89 139.68
CA ARG A 3 3.64 65.57 138.45
C ARG A 3 4.47 64.66 137.53
N LYS A 4 5.42 63.90 138.07
CA LYS A 4 6.23 62.95 137.29
C LYS A 4 5.44 61.78 136.70
N HIS A 5 4.26 61.46 137.25
CA HIS A 5 3.35 60.49 136.66
C HIS A 5 2.68 61.12 135.44
N GLN A 6 2.16 62.34 135.60
CA GLN A 6 1.48 63.10 134.55
C GLN A 6 2.36 63.45 133.35
N GLU A 7 3.66 63.69 133.59
CA GLU A 7 4.68 63.84 132.54
C GLU A 7 4.94 62.52 131.76
N LEU A 8 4.82 61.36 132.42
CA LEU A 8 4.96 60.04 131.80
C LEU A 8 3.68 59.61 131.07
N GLU A 9 2.50 59.93 131.63
CA GLU A 9 1.19 59.75 130.98
C GLU A 9 1.12 60.56 129.68
N SER A 10 1.42 61.87 129.73
CA SER A 10 1.49 62.74 128.54
C SER A 10 2.44 62.20 127.47
N ARG A 11 3.63 61.70 127.85
CA ARG A 11 4.59 61.13 126.89
C ARG A 11 4.15 59.77 126.35
N LEU A 12 3.37 59.01 127.11
CA LEU A 12 2.76 57.76 126.65
C LEU A 12 1.63 58.04 125.65
N ASP A 13 0.77 59.03 125.90
CA ASP A 13 -0.29 59.44 124.98
C ASP A 13 0.27 60.02 123.67
N GLU A 14 1.33 60.82 123.73
CA GLU A 14 2.09 61.25 122.54
C GLU A 14 2.69 60.07 121.74
N MET A 15 3.12 59.02 122.43
CA MET A 15 3.66 57.82 121.80
C MET A 15 2.53 56.97 121.18
N ILE A 16 1.41 56.77 121.88
CA ILE A 16 0.25 56.02 121.39
C ILE A 16 -0.39 56.73 120.19
N THR A 17 -0.57 58.05 120.25
CA THR A 17 -1.12 58.83 119.12
C THR A 17 -0.18 58.86 117.92
N ARG A 18 1.14 58.80 118.14
CA ARG A 18 2.12 58.64 117.04
C ARG A 18 2.06 57.24 116.45
N ILE A 19 2.11 56.18 117.27
CA ILE A 19 1.99 54.79 116.81
C ILE A 19 0.69 54.58 116.04
N HIS A 20 -0.42 55.21 116.46
CA HIS A 20 -1.69 55.16 115.75
C HIS A 20 -1.61 55.82 114.35
N LYS A 21 -0.95 56.97 114.23
CA LYS A 21 -0.69 57.61 112.93
C LYS A 21 0.24 56.79 112.04
N GLU A 22 1.39 56.35 112.56
CA GLU A 22 2.35 55.50 111.84
C GLU A 22 1.68 54.18 111.38
N THR A 23 0.82 53.58 112.21
CA THR A 23 0.02 52.38 111.85
C THR A 23 -1.02 52.68 110.77
N GLN A 24 -1.61 53.88 110.76
CA GLN A 24 -2.57 54.30 109.74
C GLN A 24 -1.88 54.62 108.41
N GLU A 25 -0.75 55.32 108.45
CA GLU A 25 0.13 55.59 107.31
C GLU A 25 0.64 54.28 106.68
N ILE A 26 1.04 53.29 107.49
CA ILE A 26 1.40 51.95 107.01
C ILE A 26 0.23 51.29 106.27
N LYS A 27 -0.99 51.31 106.82
CA LYS A 27 -2.19 50.74 106.15
C LYS A 27 -2.52 51.45 104.84
N GLU A 28 -2.37 52.78 104.80
CA GLU A 28 -2.60 53.57 103.59
C GLU A 28 -1.54 53.27 102.51
N LEU A 29 -0.29 53.03 102.91
CA LEU A 29 0.77 52.57 102.01
C LEU A 29 0.59 51.11 101.56
N GLU A 30 0.15 50.21 102.44
CA GLU A 30 -0.23 48.83 102.10
C GLU A 30 -1.39 48.79 101.10
N GLN A 31 -2.42 49.62 101.31
CA GLN A 31 -3.55 49.77 100.40
C GLN A 31 -3.13 50.38 99.05
N GLN A 32 -2.30 51.44 99.04
CA GLN A 32 -1.75 51.99 97.80
C GLN A 32 -0.88 50.98 97.04
N LEU A 33 -0.14 50.12 97.75
CA LEU A 33 0.66 49.06 97.15
C LEU A 33 -0.21 47.96 96.53
N THR A 34 -1.28 47.53 97.20
CA THR A 34 -2.20 46.52 96.63
C THR A 34 -3.01 47.09 95.48
N ASP A 35 -3.54 48.31 95.59
CA ASP A 35 -4.26 48.97 94.49
C ASP A 35 -3.35 49.24 93.29
N GLY A 36 -2.10 49.65 93.52
CA GLY A 36 -1.09 49.81 92.46
C GLY A 36 -0.74 48.48 91.77
N GLN A 37 -0.61 47.39 92.53
CA GLN A 37 -0.42 46.04 91.97
C GLN A 37 -1.64 45.56 91.19
N ILE A 38 -2.87 45.83 91.67
CA ILE A 38 -4.11 45.50 90.97
C ILE A 38 -4.18 46.27 89.64
N ALA A 39 -4.01 47.59 89.68
CA ALA A 39 -4.04 48.43 88.48
C ALA A 39 -2.99 48.04 87.43
N ALA A 40 -1.77 47.70 87.86
CA ALA A 40 -0.72 47.20 86.97
C ALA A 40 -1.07 45.84 86.34
N ASN A 41 -1.59 44.89 87.14
CA ASN A 41 -2.04 43.58 86.63
C ASN A 41 -3.24 43.71 85.69
N GLU A 42 -4.18 44.63 85.96
CA GLU A 42 -5.28 44.91 85.03
C GLU A 42 -4.80 45.57 83.73
N ALA A 43 -3.83 46.48 83.77
CA ALA A 43 -3.23 47.07 82.58
C ALA A 43 -2.59 45.98 81.70
N LEU A 44 -1.72 45.16 82.29
CA LEU A 44 -1.10 44.01 81.61
C LEU A 44 -2.16 43.03 81.06
N LYS A 45 -3.27 42.81 81.79
CA LYS A 45 -4.37 41.97 81.32
C LYS A 45 -5.06 42.56 80.08
N ARG A 46 -5.35 43.88 80.07
CA ARG A 46 -5.92 44.58 78.90
C ARG A 46 -4.98 44.54 77.70
N ASP A 47 -3.69 44.76 77.91
CA ASP A 47 -2.67 44.71 76.85
C ASP A 47 -2.57 43.31 76.25
N LEU A 48 -2.54 42.27 77.10
CA LEU A 48 -2.55 40.87 76.65
C LEU A 48 -3.85 40.50 75.92
N GLU A 49 -5.01 40.95 76.39
CA GLU A 49 -6.30 40.76 75.71
C GLU A 49 -6.29 41.43 74.33
N GLY A 50 -5.78 42.67 74.22
CA GLY A 50 -5.60 43.37 72.94
C GLY A 50 -4.64 42.66 71.97
N ILE A 51 -3.49 42.17 72.47
CA ILE A 51 -2.54 41.38 71.67
C ILE A 51 -3.19 40.07 71.19
N ILE A 52 -3.94 39.39 72.05
CA ILE A 52 -4.66 38.16 71.71
C ILE A 52 -5.71 38.43 70.63
N SER A 53 -6.50 39.51 70.75
CA SER A 53 -7.49 39.91 69.73
C SER A 53 -6.82 40.22 68.39
N GLY A 54 -5.77 41.05 68.36
CA GLY A 54 -5.05 41.39 67.13
C GLY A 54 -4.40 40.17 66.45
N LEU A 55 -3.87 39.22 67.23
CA LEU A 55 -3.35 37.96 66.70
C LEU A 55 -4.47 37.05 66.16
N GLN A 56 -5.64 37.02 66.79
CA GLN A 56 -6.80 36.26 66.29
C GLN A 56 -7.33 36.86 64.98
N GLU A 57 -7.45 38.18 64.88
CA GLU A 57 -7.84 38.90 63.66
C GLU A 57 -6.84 38.67 62.53
N TYR A 58 -5.54 38.80 62.79
CA TYR A 58 -4.49 38.53 61.81
C TYR A 58 -4.55 37.07 61.32
N LEU A 59 -4.65 36.09 62.23
CA LEU A 59 -4.80 34.68 61.87
C LEU A 59 -6.09 34.41 61.08
N GLN A 60 -7.16 35.16 61.30
CA GLN A 60 -8.39 35.03 60.51
C GLN A 60 -8.23 35.65 59.12
N GLY A 61 -7.61 36.83 59.01
CA GLY A 61 -7.26 37.45 57.73
C GLY A 61 -6.39 36.57 56.86
N VAL A 62 -5.35 35.94 57.44
CA VAL A 62 -4.47 34.98 56.75
C VAL A 62 -5.24 33.72 56.30
N LYS A 63 -6.14 33.17 57.13
CA LYS A 63 -7.00 32.03 56.73
C LYS A 63 -7.89 32.40 55.54
N ASP A 64 -8.50 33.58 55.55
CA ASP A 64 -9.39 34.01 54.48
C ASP A 64 -8.62 34.42 53.20
N GLN A 65 -7.40 34.92 53.32
CA GLN A 65 -6.50 35.08 52.17
C GLN A 65 -6.12 33.72 51.57
N ALA A 66 -5.76 32.74 52.40
CA ALA A 66 -5.46 31.38 51.94
C ALA A 66 -6.67 30.68 51.30
N ARG A 67 -7.88 30.91 51.83
CA ARG A 67 -9.15 30.44 51.23
C ARG A 67 -9.39 31.06 49.84
N ARG A 68 -9.23 32.38 49.70
CA ARG A 68 -9.35 33.08 48.40
C ARG A 68 -8.34 32.51 47.39
N ALA A 69 -7.06 32.48 47.74
CA ALA A 69 -6.01 31.92 46.89
C ALA A 69 -6.27 30.44 46.51
N GLN A 70 -6.84 29.62 47.41
CA GLN A 70 -7.22 28.24 47.08
C GLN A 70 -8.39 28.19 46.07
N LEU A 71 -9.36 29.09 46.16
CA LEU A 71 -10.45 29.20 45.19
C LEU A 71 -9.94 29.70 43.83
N ASP A 72 -9.04 30.69 43.82
CA ASP A 72 -8.42 31.21 42.59
C ASP A 72 -7.57 30.15 41.89
N CYS A 73 -6.73 29.42 42.64
CA CYS A 73 -5.98 28.27 42.08
C CYS A 73 -6.91 27.17 41.52
N ARG A 74 -8.05 26.90 42.18
CA ARG A 74 -9.07 25.94 41.66
C ARG A 74 -9.77 26.47 40.41
N ARG A 75 -9.97 27.79 40.30
CA ARG A 75 -10.54 28.44 39.10
C ARG A 75 -9.54 28.36 37.93
N LEU A 76 -8.31 28.81 38.15
CA LEU A 76 -7.24 28.80 37.14
C LEU A 76 -6.94 27.38 36.65
N GLN A 77 -7.00 26.37 37.53
CA GLN A 77 -6.89 24.97 37.12
C GLN A 77 -8.00 24.56 36.15
N ARG A 78 -9.27 24.90 36.44
CA ARG A 78 -10.40 24.61 35.52
C ARG A 78 -10.30 25.36 34.19
N GLU A 79 -9.82 26.61 34.23
CA GLU A 79 -9.59 27.42 33.02
C GLU A 79 -8.47 26.80 32.17
N LYS A 80 -7.36 26.37 32.78
CA LYS A 80 -6.32 25.57 32.13
C LYS A 80 -6.90 24.26 31.54
N ASP A 81 -7.63 23.48 32.33
CA ASP A 81 -8.21 22.20 31.90
C ASP A 81 -9.22 22.37 30.75
N ALA A 82 -9.85 23.55 30.62
CA ALA A 82 -10.72 23.91 29.50
C ALA A 82 -9.93 24.35 28.26
N LEU A 83 -8.91 25.20 28.43
CA LEU A 83 -8.02 25.60 27.35
C LEU A 83 -7.25 24.42 26.75
N GLN A 84 -6.83 23.45 27.57
CA GLN A 84 -6.19 22.22 27.08
C GLN A 84 -7.14 21.37 26.22
N ARG A 85 -8.41 21.21 26.62
CA ARG A 85 -9.40 20.50 25.79
C ARG A 85 -9.69 21.22 24.47
N PHE A 86 -9.90 22.54 24.52
CA PHE A 86 -10.09 23.35 23.32
C PHE A 86 -8.88 23.32 22.38
N LEU A 87 -7.66 23.28 22.92
CA LEU A 87 -6.43 23.14 22.14
C LEU A 87 -6.38 21.76 21.44
N CYS A 88 -6.67 20.66 22.15
CA CYS A 88 -6.75 19.33 21.53
C CYS A 88 -7.88 19.22 20.47
N GLU A 89 -9.03 19.86 20.71
CA GLU A 89 -10.12 19.96 19.71
C GLU A 89 -9.67 20.71 18.46
N LYS A 90 -8.81 21.74 18.60
CA LYS A 90 -8.27 22.51 17.48
C LYS A 90 -7.12 21.81 16.77
N GLU A 91 -6.23 21.13 17.47
CA GLU A 91 -5.21 20.25 16.88
C GLU A 91 -5.88 19.13 16.05
N LEU A 92 -6.93 18.50 16.56
CA LEU A 92 -7.70 17.50 15.83
C LEU A 92 -8.33 18.11 14.56
N GLN A 93 -8.93 19.30 14.64
CA GLN A 93 -9.48 20.00 13.47
C GLN A 93 -8.40 20.35 12.43
N CYS A 94 -7.19 20.77 12.85
CA CYS A 94 -6.07 20.99 11.95
C CYS A 94 -5.65 19.69 11.25
N THR A 95 -5.41 18.59 11.98
CA THR A 95 -5.02 17.31 11.35
C THR A 95 -6.11 16.69 10.47
N GLN A 96 -7.37 17.11 10.62
CA GLN A 96 -8.46 16.71 9.73
C GLN A 96 -8.46 17.55 8.45
N LEU A 97 -8.36 18.87 8.57
CA LEU A 97 -8.24 19.78 7.43
C LEU A 97 -6.96 19.54 6.60
N GLU A 98 -5.87 19.09 7.23
CA GLU A 98 -4.65 18.67 6.54
C GLU A 98 -4.87 17.43 5.66
N LYS A 99 -5.62 16.43 6.15
CA LYS A 99 -5.99 15.25 5.34
C LYS A 99 -6.90 15.62 4.19
N GLU A 100 -7.90 16.48 4.44
CA GLU A 100 -8.83 16.97 3.42
C GLU A 100 -8.12 17.83 2.37
N ALA A 101 -7.13 18.62 2.77
CA ALA A 101 -6.27 19.38 1.84
C ALA A 101 -5.31 18.48 1.04
N LEU A 102 -4.87 17.35 1.59
CA LEU A 102 -4.07 16.36 0.87
C LEU A 102 -4.92 15.58 -0.15
N SER A 103 -6.13 15.12 0.23
CA SER A 103 -7.02 14.42 -0.71
C SER A 103 -7.59 15.36 -1.79
N ALA A 104 -7.78 16.64 -1.49
CA ALA A 104 -8.12 17.65 -2.49
C ALA A 104 -6.98 17.87 -3.51
N LYS A 105 -5.71 17.76 -3.09
CA LYS A 105 -4.55 17.84 -3.99
C LYS A 105 -4.43 16.60 -4.87
N SER A 106 -4.51 15.39 -4.31
CA SER A 106 -4.43 14.17 -5.14
C SER A 106 -5.58 14.12 -6.15
N ALA A 107 -6.80 14.50 -5.76
CA ALA A 107 -7.93 14.63 -6.69
C ALA A 107 -7.71 15.71 -7.76
N GLN A 108 -7.00 16.81 -7.45
CA GLN A 108 -6.61 17.81 -8.44
C GLN A 108 -5.55 17.28 -9.42
N GLU A 109 -4.57 16.53 -8.93
CA GLU A 109 -3.52 15.89 -9.73
C GLU A 109 -4.12 14.81 -10.65
N GLU A 110 -5.02 13.97 -10.14
CA GLU A 110 -5.82 13.01 -10.92
C GLU A 110 -6.64 13.70 -12.02
N LEU A 111 -7.31 14.82 -11.72
CA LEU A 111 -8.06 15.61 -12.69
C LEU A 111 -7.16 16.26 -13.76
N GLN A 112 -5.93 16.65 -13.42
CA GLN A 112 -4.96 17.16 -14.39
C GLN A 112 -4.47 16.05 -15.35
N CYS A 113 -4.17 14.86 -14.82
CA CYS A 113 -3.86 13.69 -15.64
C CYS A 113 -5.02 13.32 -16.58
N GLN A 114 -6.27 13.32 -16.09
CA GLN A 114 -7.46 13.07 -16.91
C GLN A 114 -7.67 14.16 -17.98
N GLN A 115 -7.40 15.43 -17.68
CA GLN A 115 -7.46 16.51 -18.66
C GLN A 115 -6.43 16.34 -19.77
N GLN A 116 -5.19 15.96 -19.43
CA GLN A 116 -4.14 15.72 -20.42
C GLN A 116 -4.50 14.55 -21.35
N VAL A 117 -4.95 13.41 -20.79
CA VAL A 117 -5.43 12.26 -21.60
C VAL A 117 -6.60 12.65 -22.51
N LEU A 118 -7.52 13.50 -22.04
CA LEU A 118 -8.62 14.04 -22.87
C LEU A 118 -8.16 15.04 -23.94
N GLU A 119 -7.01 15.68 -23.78
CA GLU A 119 -6.40 16.52 -24.83
C GLU A 119 -5.62 15.70 -25.85
N ASP A 120 -4.94 14.64 -25.42
CA ASP A 120 -4.21 13.73 -26.31
C ASP A 120 -5.19 12.91 -27.18
N LEU A 121 -6.23 12.31 -26.58
CA LEU A 121 -7.33 11.66 -27.31
C LEU A 121 -8.04 12.61 -28.32
N ARG A 122 -8.06 13.92 -28.06
CA ARG A 122 -8.60 14.91 -29.02
C ARG A 122 -7.67 15.11 -30.21
N LYS A 123 -6.35 15.15 -30.00
CA LYS A 123 -5.36 15.26 -31.09
C LYS A 123 -5.48 14.04 -32.01
N GLU A 124 -5.46 12.84 -31.43
CA GLU A 124 -5.68 11.58 -32.16
C GLU A 124 -6.99 11.59 -32.94
N ASN A 125 -8.09 12.09 -32.36
CA ASN A 125 -9.37 12.19 -33.07
C ASN A 125 -9.37 13.21 -34.23
N GLU A 126 -8.63 14.33 -34.15
CA GLU A 126 -8.49 15.25 -35.28
C GLU A 126 -7.51 14.72 -36.34
N GLU A 127 -6.48 13.97 -35.95
CA GLU A 127 -5.56 13.29 -36.86
C GLU A 127 -6.26 12.16 -37.64
N LEU A 128 -7.08 11.35 -36.95
CA LEU A 128 -7.92 10.32 -37.59
C LEU A 128 -8.94 10.91 -38.57
N LYS A 129 -9.54 12.08 -38.28
CA LYS A 129 -10.41 12.78 -39.24
C LYS A 129 -9.65 13.29 -40.46
N GLN A 130 -8.43 13.80 -40.28
CA GLN A 130 -7.57 14.24 -41.39
C GLN A 130 -7.17 13.05 -42.27
N ALA A 131 -6.78 11.93 -41.68
CA ALA A 131 -6.51 10.69 -42.41
C ALA A 131 -7.76 10.16 -43.14
N GLN A 132 -8.94 10.18 -42.50
CA GLN A 132 -10.21 9.81 -43.14
C GLN A 132 -10.52 10.72 -44.33
N GLY A 133 -10.29 12.04 -44.20
CA GLY A 133 -10.45 12.99 -45.31
C GLY A 133 -9.54 12.65 -46.50
N GLN A 134 -8.26 12.40 -46.24
CA GLN A 134 -7.28 12.00 -47.27
C GLN A 134 -7.66 10.67 -47.95
N VAL A 135 -8.17 9.70 -47.19
CA VAL A 135 -8.68 8.44 -47.76
C VAL A 135 -9.88 8.70 -48.67
N SER A 136 -10.86 9.50 -48.25
CA SER A 136 -12.03 9.79 -49.10
C SER A 136 -11.73 10.70 -50.30
N GLU A 137 -10.70 11.55 -50.22
CA GLU A 137 -10.16 12.26 -51.39
C GLU A 137 -9.55 11.27 -52.40
N TYR A 138 -8.73 10.33 -51.93
CA TYR A 138 -8.12 9.29 -52.77
C TYR A 138 -9.13 8.27 -53.32
N GLU A 139 -10.16 7.91 -52.55
CA GLU A 139 -11.29 7.09 -53.03
C GLU A 139 -12.01 7.79 -54.19
N ALA A 140 -12.27 9.10 -54.10
CA ALA A 140 -12.87 9.87 -55.18
C ALA A 140 -11.95 10.00 -56.42
N GLU A 141 -10.62 10.13 -56.23
CA GLU A 141 -9.67 10.07 -57.34
C GLU A 141 -9.70 8.70 -58.04
N LEU A 142 -9.79 7.59 -57.29
CA LEU A 142 -9.93 6.25 -57.88
C LEU A 142 -11.28 6.05 -58.57
N GLU A 143 -12.39 6.53 -58.01
CA GLU A 143 -13.70 6.47 -58.65
C GLU A 143 -13.74 7.23 -59.98
N THR A 144 -13.14 8.43 -60.05
CA THR A 144 -13.07 9.19 -61.31
C THR A 144 -12.18 8.47 -62.35
N GLN A 145 -11.03 7.93 -61.95
CA GLN A 145 -10.18 7.13 -62.84
C GLN A 145 -10.89 5.88 -63.37
N LEU A 146 -11.68 5.19 -62.54
CA LEU A 146 -12.49 4.04 -62.98
C LEU A 146 -13.57 4.46 -63.98
N GLN A 147 -14.30 5.55 -63.72
CA GLN A 147 -15.29 6.10 -64.65
C GLN A 147 -14.70 6.52 -65.99
N GLU A 148 -13.49 7.09 -66.01
CA GLU A 148 -12.75 7.36 -67.25
C GLU A 148 -12.46 6.08 -68.03
N ARG A 149 -11.85 5.06 -67.38
CA ARG A 149 -11.49 3.80 -68.05
C ARG A 149 -12.73 3.05 -68.56
N ASP A 150 -13.86 3.10 -67.85
CA ASP A 150 -15.14 2.55 -68.35
C ASP A 150 -15.69 3.34 -69.55
N SER A 151 -15.52 4.67 -69.57
CA SER A 151 -15.88 5.50 -70.73
C SER A 151 -15.01 5.18 -71.96
N GLU A 152 -13.71 4.91 -71.76
CA GLU A 152 -12.80 4.47 -72.81
C GLU A 152 -13.13 3.05 -73.29
N ALA A 153 -13.37 2.13 -72.35
CA ALA A 153 -13.72 0.75 -72.66
C ALA A 153 -15.06 0.62 -73.40
N THR A 154 -16.02 1.51 -73.15
CA THR A 154 -17.29 1.57 -73.90
C THR A 154 -17.08 2.18 -75.30
N GLN A 155 -16.30 3.25 -75.44
CA GLN A 155 -15.91 3.81 -76.75
C GLN A 155 -15.18 2.76 -77.62
N LEU A 156 -14.18 2.06 -77.09
CA LEU A 156 -13.44 1.01 -77.82
C LEU A 156 -14.34 -0.18 -78.21
N LYS A 157 -15.31 -0.57 -77.37
CA LYS A 157 -16.33 -1.58 -77.71
C LYS A 157 -17.20 -1.12 -78.88
N GLU A 158 -17.60 0.15 -78.91
CA GLU A 158 -18.33 0.73 -80.04
C GLU A 158 -17.49 0.76 -81.33
N GLU A 159 -16.22 1.19 -81.26
CA GLU A 159 -15.33 1.25 -82.43
C GLU A 159 -15.05 -0.12 -83.02
N LEU A 160 -14.76 -1.13 -82.18
CA LEU A 160 -14.68 -2.53 -82.61
C LEU A 160 -16.01 -3.00 -83.23
N GLY A 161 -17.15 -2.58 -82.68
CA GLY A 161 -18.48 -2.84 -83.24
C GLY A 161 -18.74 -2.12 -84.58
N ARG A 162 -18.13 -0.97 -84.84
CA ARG A 162 -18.17 -0.24 -86.12
C ARG A 162 -17.26 -0.93 -87.15
N LEU A 163 -16.01 -1.23 -86.78
CA LEU A 163 -15.02 -1.91 -87.63
C LEU A 163 -15.48 -3.32 -88.06
N ARG A 164 -16.06 -4.12 -87.16
CA ARG A 164 -16.63 -5.44 -87.51
C ARG A 164 -17.73 -5.34 -88.57
N ARG A 165 -18.59 -4.31 -88.49
CA ARG A 165 -19.64 -4.05 -89.50
C ARG A 165 -19.05 -3.63 -90.84
N LEU A 166 -18.02 -2.78 -90.85
CA LEU A 166 -17.32 -2.38 -92.08
C LEU A 166 -16.66 -3.59 -92.76
N SER A 167 -15.85 -4.37 -92.02
CA SER A 167 -15.22 -5.60 -92.54
C SER A 167 -16.24 -6.62 -93.05
N GLN A 168 -17.39 -6.78 -92.38
CA GLN A 168 -18.46 -7.66 -92.87
C GLN A 168 -19.11 -7.12 -94.16
N MET A 169 -19.31 -5.81 -94.27
CA MET A 169 -19.81 -5.18 -95.50
C MET A 169 -18.80 -5.34 -96.65
N GLU A 170 -17.52 -5.08 -96.41
CA GLU A 170 -16.42 -5.25 -97.37
C GLU A 170 -16.33 -6.70 -97.88
N HIS A 171 -16.34 -7.69 -96.98
CA HIS A 171 -16.38 -9.10 -97.37
C HIS A 171 -17.62 -9.44 -98.20
N SER A 172 -18.80 -8.89 -97.87
CA SER A 172 -20.02 -9.11 -98.65
C SER A 172 -19.95 -8.46 -100.05
N ALA A 173 -19.34 -7.28 -100.17
CA ALA A 173 -19.14 -6.57 -101.42
C ALA A 173 -18.13 -7.30 -102.32
N LEU A 174 -16.96 -7.66 -101.78
CA LEU A 174 -15.93 -8.42 -102.50
C LEU A 174 -16.45 -9.79 -102.95
N GLN A 175 -17.31 -10.46 -102.16
CA GLN A 175 -17.94 -11.71 -102.56
C GLN A 175 -18.97 -11.52 -103.69
N ALA A 176 -19.72 -10.40 -103.68
CA ALA A 176 -20.66 -10.06 -104.76
C ALA A 176 -19.93 -9.66 -106.06
N GLU A 177 -18.83 -8.92 -105.98
CA GLU A 177 -17.97 -8.60 -107.13
C GLU A 177 -17.32 -9.87 -107.70
N LEU A 178 -16.79 -10.75 -106.85
CA LEU A 178 -16.23 -12.04 -107.27
C LEU A 178 -17.29 -12.93 -107.98
N GLN A 179 -18.56 -12.87 -107.60
CA GLN A 179 -19.63 -13.55 -108.33
C GLN A 179 -19.96 -12.88 -109.67
N LYS A 180 -20.00 -11.54 -109.73
CA LYS A 180 -20.17 -10.80 -110.99
C LYS A 180 -19.06 -11.11 -111.99
N GLU A 181 -17.80 -11.11 -111.55
CA GLU A 181 -16.64 -11.44 -112.39
C GLU A 181 -16.68 -12.89 -112.90
N ARG A 182 -17.09 -13.85 -112.06
CA ARG A 182 -17.31 -15.24 -112.50
C ARG A 182 -18.39 -15.32 -113.57
N GLN A 183 -19.54 -14.68 -113.34
CA GLN A 183 -20.64 -14.68 -114.29
C GLN A 183 -20.29 -13.94 -115.60
N ALA A 184 -19.53 -12.84 -115.52
CA ALA A 184 -19.02 -12.12 -116.69
C ALA A 184 -18.04 -12.99 -117.50
N LYS A 185 -17.14 -13.73 -116.83
CA LYS A 185 -16.24 -14.69 -117.46
C LYS A 185 -17.02 -15.85 -118.11
N GLU A 186 -18.02 -16.41 -117.44
CA GLU A 186 -18.87 -17.47 -117.98
C GLU A 186 -19.64 -16.99 -119.23
N ASN A 187 -20.21 -15.79 -119.19
CA ASN A 187 -20.85 -15.15 -120.34
C ASN A 187 -19.86 -14.91 -121.50
N ALA A 188 -18.63 -14.46 -121.21
CA ALA A 188 -17.60 -14.24 -122.22
C ALA A 188 -17.13 -15.56 -122.86
N LEU A 189 -17.00 -16.64 -122.09
CA LEU A 189 -16.69 -17.97 -122.60
C LEU A 189 -17.81 -18.50 -123.51
N ALA A 190 -19.08 -18.32 -123.12
CA ALA A 190 -20.22 -18.70 -123.96
C ALA A 190 -20.29 -17.88 -125.26
N GLN A 191 -19.95 -16.58 -125.23
CA GLN A 191 -19.85 -15.74 -126.43
C GLN A 191 -18.70 -16.16 -127.35
N LEU A 192 -17.53 -16.51 -126.79
CA LEU A 192 -16.39 -17.04 -127.55
C LEU A 192 -16.73 -18.39 -128.19
N GLN A 193 -17.44 -19.27 -127.50
CA GLN A 193 -17.88 -20.55 -128.06
C GLN A 193 -18.87 -20.33 -129.23
N MET A 194 -19.91 -19.50 -129.04
CA MET A 194 -20.81 -19.13 -130.14
C MET A 194 -20.12 -18.40 -131.31
N ALA A 195 -18.97 -17.77 -131.09
CA ALA A 195 -18.17 -17.17 -132.16
C ALA A 195 -17.40 -18.27 -132.93
N ALA A 196 -16.76 -19.21 -132.23
CA ALA A 196 -16.10 -20.36 -132.84
C ALA A 196 -17.07 -21.26 -133.61
N ASP A 197 -18.27 -21.52 -133.08
CA ASP A 197 -19.31 -22.29 -133.75
C ASP A 197 -19.74 -21.64 -135.09
N ARG A 198 -19.82 -20.30 -135.13
CA ARG A 198 -20.10 -19.53 -136.36
C ARG A 198 -18.91 -19.45 -137.31
N GLU A 199 -17.68 -19.46 -136.80
CA GLU A 199 -16.48 -19.54 -137.64
C GLU A 199 -16.42 -20.90 -138.33
N LEU A 200 -16.76 -21.99 -137.63
CA LEU A 200 -16.92 -23.32 -138.23
C LEU A 200 -18.00 -23.32 -139.32
N GLU A 201 -19.22 -22.87 -139.01
CA GLU A 201 -20.33 -22.73 -139.99
C GLU A 201 -19.90 -21.92 -141.23
N ASN A 202 -19.19 -20.81 -141.04
CA ASN A 202 -18.67 -19.99 -142.12
C ASN A 202 -17.59 -20.72 -142.95
N THR A 203 -16.71 -21.52 -142.33
CA THR A 203 -15.76 -22.35 -143.09
C THR A 203 -16.43 -23.49 -143.86
N GLU A 204 -17.52 -24.06 -143.35
CA GLU A 204 -18.33 -25.05 -144.08
C GLU A 204 -19.06 -24.41 -145.27
N LEU A 205 -19.65 -23.23 -145.08
CA LEU A 205 -20.28 -22.45 -146.15
C LEU A 205 -19.26 -22.03 -147.23
N LEU A 206 -18.04 -21.64 -146.84
CA LEU A 206 -16.96 -21.35 -147.79
C LEU A 206 -16.53 -22.61 -148.58
N GLN A 207 -16.47 -23.79 -147.95
CA GLN A 207 -16.21 -25.05 -148.65
C GLN A 207 -17.32 -25.39 -149.65
N GLN A 208 -18.59 -25.24 -149.26
CA GLN A 208 -19.74 -25.43 -150.15
C GLN A 208 -19.72 -24.46 -151.34
N VAL A 209 -19.40 -23.18 -151.10
CA VAL A 209 -19.29 -22.16 -152.15
C VAL A 209 -18.14 -22.48 -153.12
N ASN A 210 -17.01 -23.00 -152.64
CA ASN A 210 -15.91 -23.43 -153.51
C ASN A 210 -16.31 -24.65 -154.36
N ALA A 211 -16.92 -25.67 -153.76
CA ALA A 211 -17.39 -26.86 -154.49
C ALA A 211 -18.42 -26.49 -155.59
N LEU A 212 -19.35 -25.57 -155.29
CA LEU A 212 -20.32 -25.06 -156.28
C LEU A 212 -19.65 -24.23 -157.40
N GLN A 213 -18.49 -23.62 -157.15
CA GLN A 213 -17.71 -22.94 -158.20
C GLN A 213 -16.95 -23.94 -159.08
N GLU A 214 -16.37 -24.99 -158.50
CA GLU A 214 -15.77 -26.11 -159.24
C GLU A 214 -16.82 -26.84 -160.11
N GLU A 215 -18.01 -27.10 -159.57
CA GLU A 215 -19.13 -27.65 -160.34
C GLU A 215 -19.53 -26.72 -161.49
N ARG A 216 -19.73 -25.42 -161.22
CA ARG A 216 -20.04 -24.40 -162.24
C ARG A 216 -19.03 -24.42 -163.39
N ASP A 217 -17.73 -24.45 -163.08
CA ASP A 217 -16.70 -24.40 -164.10
C ASP A 217 -16.63 -25.73 -164.88
N SER A 218 -16.80 -26.88 -164.23
CA SER A 218 -16.93 -28.18 -164.92
C SER A 218 -18.19 -28.28 -165.80
N LEU A 219 -19.27 -27.59 -165.42
CA LEU A 219 -20.50 -27.48 -166.21
C LEU A 219 -20.30 -26.53 -167.40
N LYS A 220 -19.51 -25.48 -167.22
CA LYS A 220 -19.16 -24.56 -168.29
C LYS A 220 -18.30 -25.24 -169.36
N GLU A 221 -17.26 -25.99 -168.96
CA GLU A 221 -16.47 -26.81 -169.90
C GLU A 221 -17.33 -27.79 -170.70
N LYS A 222 -18.34 -28.40 -170.05
CA LYS A 222 -19.32 -29.28 -170.74
C LYS A 222 -20.25 -28.52 -171.69
N VAL A 223 -20.65 -27.29 -171.36
CA VAL A 223 -21.47 -26.44 -172.24
C VAL A 223 -20.66 -25.97 -173.45
N ASP A 224 -19.40 -25.57 -173.25
CA ASP A 224 -18.50 -25.16 -174.33
C ASP A 224 -18.25 -26.36 -175.29
N ALA A 225 -17.96 -27.56 -174.77
CA ALA A 225 -17.82 -28.78 -175.58
C ALA A 225 -19.11 -29.18 -176.33
N LEU A 226 -20.28 -29.05 -175.69
CA LEU A 226 -21.57 -29.32 -176.33
C LEU A 226 -21.97 -28.27 -177.38
N GLN A 227 -21.32 -27.10 -177.40
CA GLN A 227 -21.48 -26.11 -178.48
C GLN A 227 -20.64 -26.48 -179.70
N ASP A 228 -19.40 -26.93 -179.51
CA ASP A 228 -18.55 -27.47 -180.59
C ASP A 228 -19.21 -28.68 -181.28
N ASP A 229 -19.73 -29.65 -180.51
CA ASP A 229 -20.45 -30.82 -181.03
C ASP A 229 -21.71 -30.44 -181.85
N LEU A 230 -22.38 -29.34 -181.50
CA LEU A 230 -23.63 -28.91 -182.14
C LEU A 230 -23.43 -28.23 -183.51
N GLU A 231 -22.26 -27.64 -183.77
CA GLU A 231 -21.94 -27.10 -185.11
C GLU A 231 -21.61 -28.21 -186.12
N GLN A 232 -21.17 -29.39 -185.65
CA GLN A 232 -20.69 -30.48 -186.52
C GLN A 232 -21.79 -31.41 -187.07
N VAL A 233 -22.99 -31.45 -186.47
CA VAL A 233 -24.00 -32.52 -186.70
C VAL A 233 -25.20 -32.05 -187.57
N ARG A 234 -25.08 -30.94 -188.31
CA ARG A 234 -26.23 -30.24 -188.92
C ARG A 234 -26.63 -30.66 -190.36
N GLU A 235 -26.01 -31.66 -190.99
CA GLU A 235 -26.23 -31.94 -192.44
C GLU A 235 -27.03 -33.20 -192.84
N GLU A 236 -27.09 -34.31 -192.08
CA GLU A 236 -27.75 -35.56 -192.55
C GLU A 236 -28.79 -36.18 -191.57
N LEU A 237 -29.65 -37.08 -192.07
CA LEU A 237 -31.03 -37.29 -191.55
C LEU A 237 -31.49 -38.76 -191.35
N LEU A 238 -32.28 -38.95 -190.29
CA LEU A 238 -33.43 -39.89 -190.13
C LEU A 238 -33.24 -41.42 -189.97
N CYS A 239 -34.25 -42.02 -189.33
CA CYS A 239 -34.48 -43.45 -189.04
C CYS A 239 -35.72 -43.94 -189.85
N PRO A 240 -36.52 -45.00 -189.49
CA PRO A 240 -36.31 -46.18 -188.62
C PRO A 240 -36.95 -47.50 -189.15
N GLU A 241 -36.21 -48.57 -189.50
CA GLU A 241 -36.90 -49.83 -189.91
C GLU A 241 -36.12 -51.16 -189.79
N SER A 242 -34.82 -51.14 -189.46
CA SER A 242 -33.89 -52.21 -189.88
C SER A 242 -33.69 -53.38 -188.91
N VAL A 243 -34.14 -53.32 -187.65
CA VAL A 243 -33.74 -54.29 -186.60
C VAL A 243 -34.86 -54.92 -185.79
N ASN A 244 -35.99 -55.18 -186.46
CA ASN A 244 -36.94 -56.25 -186.11
C ASN A 244 -36.30 -57.66 -186.28
N LYS A 245 -35.13 -57.86 -185.66
CA LYS A 245 -34.23 -59.03 -185.77
C LYS A 245 -33.59 -59.42 -184.44
N HIS A 246 -33.36 -58.48 -183.51
CA HIS A 246 -32.75 -58.80 -182.22
C HIS A 246 -33.66 -59.62 -181.27
N LEU A 247 -34.94 -59.80 -181.62
CA LEU A 247 -35.84 -60.77 -180.96
C LEU A 247 -35.30 -62.22 -181.02
N GLU A 248 -34.51 -62.58 -182.03
CA GLU A 248 -33.84 -63.90 -182.11
C GLU A 248 -32.67 -64.06 -181.11
N GLU A 249 -32.17 -62.97 -180.52
CA GLU A 249 -30.97 -63.02 -179.67
C GLU A 249 -31.31 -63.25 -178.19
N LEU A 250 -32.51 -62.89 -177.76
CA LEU A 250 -32.99 -63.12 -176.39
C LEU A 250 -32.92 -64.60 -175.98
N ARG A 251 -33.12 -65.48 -176.96
CA ARG A 251 -33.07 -66.94 -176.85
C ARG A 251 -31.68 -67.49 -176.46
N ARG A 252 -30.61 -66.68 -176.52
CA ARG A 252 -29.23 -67.08 -176.20
C ARG A 252 -28.82 -66.86 -174.75
N GLY A 253 -29.32 -65.81 -174.08
CA GLY A 253 -28.74 -65.30 -172.83
C GLY A 253 -29.04 -66.12 -171.56
N ILE A 254 -30.16 -66.87 -171.53
CA ILE A 254 -30.63 -67.60 -170.34
C ILE A 254 -29.66 -68.73 -169.91
N ALA A 255 -28.73 -69.15 -170.78
CA ALA A 255 -27.80 -70.24 -170.50
C ALA A 255 -26.59 -69.87 -169.63
N THR A 256 -26.32 -68.58 -169.36
CA THR A 256 -25.01 -68.12 -168.83
C THR A 256 -25.02 -67.36 -167.51
N GLY A 257 -26.18 -66.99 -166.96
CA GLY A 257 -26.31 -66.43 -165.61
C GLY A 257 -25.71 -65.03 -165.43
N GLN A 258 -26.55 -64.00 -165.57
CA GLN A 258 -26.15 -62.59 -165.41
C GLN A 258 -27.27 -61.81 -164.69
N GLU A 259 -26.90 -60.72 -164.03
CA GLU A 259 -27.81 -59.90 -163.22
C GLU A 259 -28.71 -58.98 -164.06
N GLU A 260 -29.85 -58.60 -163.47
CA GLU A 260 -30.92 -57.74 -164.01
C GLU A 260 -31.52 -58.15 -165.38
N LEU A 261 -32.70 -58.78 -165.33
CA LEU A 261 -33.53 -59.10 -166.50
C LEU A 261 -34.97 -58.61 -166.26
N SER A 262 -35.36 -57.50 -166.89
CA SER A 262 -36.76 -57.07 -166.97
C SER A 262 -37.43 -57.67 -168.21
N PHE A 263 -38.33 -58.64 -168.02
CA PHE A 263 -39.22 -59.12 -169.08
C PHE A 263 -40.68 -59.10 -168.60
N GLU A 264 -41.51 -58.36 -169.33
CA GLU A 264 -42.94 -58.16 -169.02
C GLU A 264 -43.81 -59.36 -169.46
N ASP A 265 -43.18 -60.51 -169.74
CA ASP A 265 -43.76 -61.65 -170.47
C ASP A 265 -43.82 -62.95 -169.63
N LEU A 266 -44.01 -62.81 -168.31
CA LEU A 266 -44.50 -63.85 -167.42
C LEU A 266 -45.57 -63.27 -166.47
N GLY A 267 -46.69 -63.99 -166.34
CA GLY A 267 -47.89 -63.49 -165.67
C GLY A 267 -47.73 -63.09 -164.20
N GLU A 268 -48.54 -62.11 -163.80
CA GLU A 268 -48.51 -61.38 -162.51
C GLU A 268 -48.28 -62.21 -161.22
N PRO A 269 -48.83 -63.45 -161.05
CA PRO A 269 -48.74 -64.16 -159.77
C PRO A 269 -47.32 -64.52 -159.31
N MET A 270 -46.37 -64.65 -160.23
CA MET A 270 -44.97 -64.94 -159.89
C MET A 270 -44.15 -63.68 -159.61
N ASN A 271 -44.39 -62.60 -160.37
CA ASN A 271 -43.71 -61.32 -160.20
C ASN A 271 -43.98 -60.74 -158.79
N LYS A 272 -45.25 -60.77 -158.33
CA LYS A 272 -45.61 -60.35 -156.97
C LYS A 272 -44.84 -61.06 -155.87
N LYS A 273 -44.75 -62.39 -155.90
CA LYS A 273 -44.09 -63.17 -154.84
C LYS A 273 -42.59 -62.89 -154.70
N PHE A 274 -41.93 -62.49 -155.79
CA PHE A 274 -40.52 -62.11 -155.76
C PHE A 274 -40.33 -60.76 -155.06
N ILE A 275 -41.20 -59.79 -155.35
CA ILE A 275 -41.23 -58.47 -154.70
C ILE A 275 -41.63 -58.59 -153.22
N GLU A 276 -42.62 -59.43 -152.88
CA GLU A 276 -43.05 -59.70 -151.50
C GLU A 276 -41.90 -60.25 -150.65
N LEU A 277 -41.12 -61.20 -151.19
CA LEU A 277 -39.95 -61.76 -150.49
C LEU A 277 -38.83 -60.72 -150.29
N GLN A 278 -38.64 -59.82 -151.25
CA GLN A 278 -37.65 -58.73 -151.17
C GLN A 278 -38.02 -57.68 -150.09
N GLN A 279 -39.32 -57.45 -149.85
CA GLN A 279 -39.82 -56.48 -148.87
C GLN A 279 -39.71 -56.98 -147.42
N GLU A 280 -40.04 -58.24 -147.15
CA GLU A 280 -40.04 -58.79 -145.78
C GLU A 280 -38.63 -58.77 -145.15
N VAL A 281 -37.59 -59.06 -145.94
CA VAL A 281 -36.18 -58.99 -145.50
C VAL A 281 -35.82 -57.58 -145.00
N HIS A 282 -36.29 -56.53 -145.69
CA HIS A 282 -36.04 -55.15 -145.29
C HIS A 282 -36.77 -54.77 -143.99
N HIS A 283 -37.97 -55.30 -143.77
CA HIS A 283 -38.76 -55.03 -142.57
C HIS A 283 -38.11 -55.63 -141.31
N VAL A 284 -37.65 -56.88 -141.37
CA VAL A 284 -37.01 -57.57 -140.22
C VAL A 284 -35.70 -56.88 -139.78
N VAL A 285 -34.85 -56.46 -140.73
CA VAL A 285 -33.61 -55.71 -140.41
C VAL A 285 -33.93 -54.38 -139.73
N SER A 286 -34.95 -53.68 -140.21
CA SER A 286 -35.39 -52.38 -139.67
C SER A 286 -36.04 -52.47 -138.29
N ALA A 287 -36.50 -53.65 -137.87
CA ALA A 287 -36.99 -53.92 -136.51
C ALA A 287 -35.84 -54.14 -135.53
N ALA A 288 -34.90 -55.03 -135.88
CA ALA A 288 -33.75 -55.37 -135.04
C ALA A 288 -32.82 -54.18 -134.70
N GLN A 289 -32.87 -53.11 -135.50
CA GLN A 289 -32.16 -51.86 -135.21
C GLN A 289 -32.85 -51.03 -134.11
N ARG A 290 -34.18 -50.95 -134.09
CA ARG A 290 -34.93 -50.17 -133.08
C ARG A 290 -34.83 -50.79 -131.68
N ASP A 291 -34.95 -52.11 -131.59
CA ASP A 291 -34.84 -52.86 -130.32
C ASP A 291 -33.47 -52.63 -129.63
N ARG A 292 -32.42 -52.40 -130.42
CA ARG A 292 -31.07 -52.08 -129.93
C ARG A 292 -30.99 -50.69 -129.30
N ASP A 293 -31.60 -49.69 -129.94
CA ASP A 293 -31.54 -48.30 -129.47
C ASP A 293 -32.42 -48.08 -128.22
N GLU A 294 -33.56 -48.78 -128.13
CA GLU A 294 -34.38 -48.80 -126.91
C GLU A 294 -33.65 -49.46 -125.72
N ALA A 295 -32.90 -50.53 -125.97
CA ALA A 295 -32.07 -51.17 -124.95
C ALA A 295 -30.95 -50.26 -124.44
N GLN A 296 -30.28 -49.53 -125.35
CA GLN A 296 -29.25 -48.54 -125.01
C GLN A 296 -29.83 -47.40 -124.15
N SER A 297 -30.97 -46.83 -124.54
CA SER A 297 -31.68 -45.78 -123.78
C SER A 297 -32.05 -46.24 -122.35
N CYS A 298 -32.46 -47.51 -122.19
CA CYS A 298 -32.73 -48.07 -120.87
C CYS A 298 -31.47 -48.24 -120.00
N GLN A 299 -30.33 -48.57 -120.61
CA GLN A 299 -29.04 -48.66 -119.93
C GLN A 299 -28.57 -47.29 -119.42
N ASP A 300 -28.70 -46.24 -120.25
CA ASP A 300 -28.28 -44.89 -119.90
C ASP A 300 -29.14 -44.27 -118.78
N ARG A 301 -30.45 -44.56 -118.75
CA ARG A 301 -31.33 -44.18 -117.62
C ARG A 301 -30.87 -44.79 -116.29
N LEU A 302 -30.52 -46.08 -116.28
CA LEU A 302 -30.02 -46.77 -115.09
C LEU A 302 -28.66 -46.20 -114.62
N ALA A 303 -27.79 -45.79 -115.54
CA ALA A 303 -26.54 -45.11 -115.21
C ALA A 303 -26.78 -43.74 -114.54
N GLY A 304 -27.79 -43.00 -114.99
CA GLY A 304 -28.24 -41.76 -114.36
C GLY A 304 -28.77 -41.97 -112.93
N GLU A 305 -29.67 -42.92 -112.72
CA GLU A 305 -30.23 -43.26 -111.40
C GLU A 305 -29.13 -43.67 -110.42
N MET A 306 -28.23 -44.57 -110.83
CA MET A 306 -27.08 -45.01 -110.02
C MET A 306 -26.12 -43.87 -109.67
N SER A 307 -26.00 -42.85 -110.53
CA SER A 307 -25.20 -41.65 -110.24
C SER A 307 -25.89 -40.76 -109.19
N SER A 308 -27.21 -40.57 -109.30
CA SER A 308 -27.99 -39.79 -108.32
C SER A 308 -27.98 -40.42 -106.91
N LEU A 309 -28.00 -41.75 -106.82
CA LEU A 309 -27.92 -42.48 -105.55
C LEU A 309 -26.53 -42.35 -104.90
N LYS A 310 -25.45 -42.44 -105.69
CA LYS A 310 -24.08 -42.20 -105.22
C LYS A 310 -23.91 -40.76 -104.69
N GLU A 311 -24.51 -39.77 -105.36
CA GLU A 311 -24.45 -38.37 -104.92
C GLU A 311 -25.26 -38.13 -103.64
N ARG A 312 -26.46 -38.73 -103.51
CA ARG A 312 -27.24 -38.70 -102.26
C ARG A 312 -26.49 -39.34 -101.10
N LEU A 313 -25.87 -40.50 -101.31
CA LEU A 313 -25.05 -41.17 -100.28
C LEU A 313 -23.89 -40.28 -99.82
N ARG A 314 -23.17 -39.64 -100.76
CA ARG A 314 -22.11 -38.69 -100.45
C ARG A 314 -22.62 -37.52 -99.60
N LYS A 315 -23.74 -36.91 -99.98
CA LYS A 315 -24.36 -35.79 -99.23
C LYS A 315 -24.81 -36.18 -97.82
N PHE A 316 -25.21 -37.43 -97.59
CA PHE A 316 -25.48 -37.92 -96.23
C PHE A 316 -24.19 -38.12 -95.42
N GLN A 317 -23.13 -38.66 -96.02
CA GLN A 317 -21.81 -38.82 -95.37
C GLN A 317 -21.17 -37.47 -95.03
N GLU A 318 -21.20 -36.50 -95.96
CA GLU A 318 -20.72 -35.13 -95.75
C GLU A 318 -21.46 -34.44 -94.59
N ARG A 319 -22.78 -34.60 -94.50
CA ARG A 319 -23.59 -34.06 -93.39
C ARG A 319 -23.24 -34.72 -92.05
N TYR A 320 -23.13 -36.05 -92.01
CA TYR A 320 -22.77 -36.78 -90.79
C TYR A 320 -21.36 -36.39 -90.29
N GLN A 321 -20.39 -36.28 -91.19
CA GLN A 321 -19.04 -35.79 -90.87
C GLN A 321 -19.05 -34.34 -90.38
N SER A 322 -19.84 -33.46 -91.02
CA SER A 322 -19.96 -32.06 -90.62
C SER A 322 -20.60 -31.91 -89.23
N GLN A 323 -21.63 -32.70 -88.93
CA GLN A 323 -22.28 -32.71 -87.63
C GLN A 323 -21.33 -33.24 -86.53
N GLN A 324 -20.68 -34.38 -86.75
CA GLN A 324 -19.72 -34.93 -85.79
C GLN A 324 -18.49 -34.01 -85.57
N ALA A 325 -18.11 -33.22 -86.57
CA ALA A 325 -17.07 -32.19 -86.43
C ALA A 325 -17.57 -30.94 -85.69
N ALA A 326 -18.87 -30.62 -85.74
CA ALA A 326 -19.46 -29.53 -84.97
C ALA A 326 -19.65 -29.93 -83.49
N GLU A 327 -20.08 -31.17 -83.24
CA GLU A 327 -20.22 -31.76 -81.89
C GLU A 327 -18.88 -31.74 -81.16
N ARG A 328 -17.81 -32.28 -81.77
CA ARG A 328 -16.44 -32.23 -81.20
C ARG A 328 -15.95 -30.82 -80.90
N ARG A 329 -16.22 -29.84 -81.77
CA ARG A 329 -15.85 -28.43 -81.52
C ARG A 329 -16.61 -27.81 -80.36
N GLY A 330 -17.84 -28.28 -80.09
CA GLY A 330 -18.59 -27.94 -78.88
C GLY A 330 -17.93 -28.51 -77.64
N GLU A 331 -17.69 -29.83 -77.64
CA GLU A 331 -17.00 -30.55 -76.56
C GLU A 331 -15.61 -29.95 -76.26
N GLU A 332 -14.80 -29.65 -77.28
CA GLU A 332 -13.50 -28.99 -77.16
C GLU A 332 -13.63 -27.59 -76.52
N ALA A 333 -14.62 -26.78 -76.93
CA ALA A 333 -14.85 -25.45 -76.37
C ALA A 333 -15.35 -25.49 -74.91
N GLU A 334 -16.18 -26.46 -74.55
CA GLU A 334 -16.64 -26.66 -73.16
C GLU A 334 -15.50 -27.19 -72.28
N LEU A 335 -14.70 -28.15 -72.78
CA LEU A 335 -13.48 -28.60 -72.09
C LEU A 335 -12.47 -27.47 -71.87
N HIS A 336 -12.33 -26.53 -72.82
CA HIS A 336 -11.48 -25.36 -72.63
C HIS A 336 -12.02 -24.38 -71.57
N ARG A 337 -13.34 -24.21 -71.47
CA ARG A 337 -13.95 -23.40 -70.38
C ARG A 337 -13.74 -24.07 -69.02
N LEU A 338 -14.06 -25.35 -68.89
CA LEU A 338 -13.92 -26.09 -67.64
C LEU A 338 -12.46 -26.21 -67.17
N ARG A 339 -11.50 -26.28 -68.10
CA ARG A 339 -10.07 -26.15 -67.76
C ARG A 339 -9.75 -24.78 -67.17
N LYS A 340 -10.21 -23.69 -67.81
CA LYS A 340 -9.97 -22.35 -67.28
C LYS A 340 -10.67 -22.13 -65.94
N GLU A 341 -11.91 -22.57 -65.77
CA GLU A 341 -12.63 -22.47 -64.50
C GLU A 341 -11.91 -23.24 -63.37
N LEU A 342 -11.24 -24.36 -63.69
CA LEU A 342 -10.38 -25.10 -62.77
C LEU A 342 -9.06 -24.37 -62.49
N GLU A 343 -8.42 -23.76 -63.49
CA GLU A 343 -7.21 -22.94 -63.35
C GLU A 343 -7.48 -21.68 -62.50
N ASP A 344 -8.50 -20.89 -62.85
CA ASP A 344 -8.99 -19.72 -62.11
C ASP A 344 -9.35 -20.11 -60.65
N SER A 345 -9.86 -21.33 -60.40
CA SER A 345 -10.13 -21.85 -59.05
C SER A 345 -8.87 -22.28 -58.28
N GLN A 346 -7.84 -22.80 -58.97
CA GLN A 346 -6.57 -23.17 -58.35
C GLN A 346 -5.75 -21.93 -57.95
N GLU A 347 -5.77 -20.87 -58.76
CA GLU A 347 -5.18 -19.57 -58.40
C GLU A 347 -5.85 -18.97 -57.15
N GLN A 348 -7.18 -19.03 -57.06
CA GLN A 348 -7.92 -18.59 -55.87
C GLN A 348 -7.58 -19.42 -54.62
N GLN A 349 -7.40 -20.75 -54.76
CA GLN A 349 -6.96 -21.61 -53.65
C GLN A 349 -5.52 -21.28 -53.21
N TYR A 350 -4.62 -21.00 -54.14
CA TYR A 350 -3.25 -20.59 -53.83
C TYR A 350 -3.21 -19.25 -53.08
N LEU A 351 -3.94 -18.24 -53.55
CA LEU A 351 -4.05 -16.93 -52.88
C LEU A 351 -4.73 -17.01 -51.51
N MET A 352 -5.68 -17.94 -51.32
CA MET A 352 -6.26 -18.23 -50.01
C MET A 352 -5.25 -18.85 -49.05
N LEU A 353 -4.45 -19.81 -49.51
CA LEU A 353 -3.40 -20.45 -48.71
C LEU A 353 -2.30 -19.45 -48.33
N GLN A 354 -1.85 -18.60 -49.25
CA GLN A 354 -0.87 -17.56 -48.96
C GLN A 354 -1.36 -16.59 -47.87
N ARG A 355 -2.61 -16.10 -47.98
CA ARG A 355 -3.21 -15.23 -46.95
C ARG A 355 -3.35 -15.94 -45.59
N LEU A 356 -3.61 -17.24 -45.60
CA LEU A 356 -3.67 -18.03 -44.37
C LEU A 356 -2.28 -18.10 -43.73
N GLU A 357 -1.24 -18.45 -44.50
CA GLU A 357 0.17 -18.47 -44.06
C GLU A 357 0.61 -17.11 -43.51
N GLU A 358 0.28 -16.00 -44.19
CA GLU A 358 0.49 -14.63 -43.72
C GLU A 358 -0.17 -14.38 -42.35
N THR A 359 -1.45 -14.77 -42.16
CA THR A 359 -2.13 -14.63 -40.86
C THR A 359 -1.61 -15.57 -39.76
N GLU A 360 -1.04 -16.73 -40.11
CA GLU A 360 -0.39 -17.61 -39.15
C GLU A 360 0.97 -17.04 -38.71
N MET A 361 1.73 -16.43 -39.63
CA MET A 361 2.96 -15.71 -39.31
C MET A 361 2.69 -14.49 -38.41
N ASP A 362 1.67 -13.69 -38.69
CA ASP A 362 1.28 -12.55 -37.84
C ASP A 362 0.79 -13.01 -36.46
N ARG A 363 0.02 -14.10 -36.38
CA ARG A 363 -0.39 -14.73 -35.11
C ARG A 363 0.83 -15.16 -34.29
N ASP A 364 1.76 -15.89 -34.90
CA ASP A 364 2.91 -16.46 -34.19
C ASP A 364 3.91 -15.37 -33.78
N ARG A 365 4.00 -14.28 -34.56
CA ARG A 365 4.69 -13.04 -34.17
C ARG A 365 4.03 -12.38 -32.95
N LEU A 366 2.71 -12.18 -32.96
CA LEU A 366 1.98 -11.57 -31.84
C LEU A 366 2.08 -12.44 -30.57
N LEU A 367 2.13 -13.76 -30.70
CA LEU A 367 2.40 -14.66 -29.58
C LEU A 367 3.81 -14.45 -29.01
N ALA A 368 4.83 -14.30 -29.85
CA ALA A 368 6.19 -14.00 -29.39
C ALA A 368 6.31 -12.61 -28.72
N GLU A 369 5.64 -11.58 -29.27
CA GLU A 369 5.59 -10.25 -28.66
C GLU A 369 4.86 -10.25 -27.30
N LEU A 370 3.84 -11.12 -27.12
CA LEU A 370 3.16 -11.32 -25.84
C LEU A 370 3.99 -12.13 -24.83
N GLU A 371 4.73 -13.15 -25.29
CA GLU A 371 5.67 -13.90 -24.43
C GLU A 371 6.82 -13.00 -23.95
N GLU A 372 7.36 -12.13 -24.81
CA GLU A 372 8.37 -11.15 -24.41
C GLU A 372 7.83 -10.20 -23.34
N GLN A 373 6.62 -9.64 -23.53
CA GLN A 373 5.96 -8.79 -22.53
C GLN A 373 5.72 -9.51 -21.19
N ASP A 374 5.25 -10.76 -21.20
CA ASP A 374 5.06 -11.59 -20.00
C ASP A 374 6.39 -11.85 -19.27
N THR A 375 7.49 -12.09 -20.00
CA THR A 375 8.82 -12.21 -19.37
C THR A 375 9.35 -10.89 -18.82
N GLN A 376 9.07 -9.75 -19.47
CA GLN A 376 9.46 -8.44 -18.96
C GLN A 376 8.67 -8.08 -17.69
N VAL A 377 7.35 -8.29 -17.68
CA VAL A 377 6.51 -8.06 -16.49
C VAL A 377 7.01 -8.91 -15.31
N LYS A 378 7.36 -10.19 -15.53
CA LYS A 378 7.94 -11.06 -14.49
C LYS A 378 9.31 -10.57 -14.00
N ALA A 379 10.13 -9.99 -14.88
CA ALA A 379 11.39 -9.36 -14.48
C ALA A 379 11.13 -8.12 -13.60
N GLU A 380 10.19 -7.25 -13.97
CA GLU A 380 9.81 -6.06 -13.21
C GLU A 380 9.13 -6.41 -11.86
N GLU A 381 8.28 -7.43 -11.83
CA GLU A 381 7.72 -7.99 -10.58
C GLU A 381 8.82 -8.52 -9.65
N SER A 382 9.78 -9.29 -10.18
CA SER A 382 10.90 -9.78 -9.35
C SER A 382 11.80 -8.64 -8.84
N GLN A 383 12.09 -7.64 -9.66
CA GLN A 383 12.87 -6.46 -9.26
C GLN A 383 12.15 -5.64 -8.18
N THR A 384 10.84 -5.44 -8.30
CA THR A 384 10.05 -4.71 -7.28
C THR A 384 9.88 -5.52 -5.99
N GLN A 385 9.76 -6.84 -6.08
CA GLN A 385 9.80 -7.74 -4.91
C GLN A 385 11.15 -7.66 -4.18
N GLU A 386 12.29 -7.69 -4.89
CA GLU A 386 13.62 -7.51 -4.28
C GLU A 386 13.76 -6.15 -3.57
N GLN A 387 13.24 -5.08 -4.17
CA GLN A 387 13.21 -3.75 -3.54
C GLN A 387 12.37 -3.74 -2.25
N LEU A 388 11.17 -4.33 -2.27
CA LEU A 388 10.33 -4.45 -1.08
C LEU A 388 10.98 -5.28 0.03
N GLU A 389 11.66 -6.38 -0.32
CA GLU A 389 12.40 -7.20 0.63
C GLU A 389 13.58 -6.43 1.25
N SER A 390 14.34 -5.67 0.45
CA SER A 390 15.44 -4.83 0.93
C SER A 390 14.97 -3.77 1.93
N LEU A 391 13.88 -3.05 1.62
CA LEU A 391 13.26 -2.07 2.51
C LEU A 391 12.71 -2.74 3.79
N SER A 392 12.20 -3.97 3.70
CA SER A 392 11.75 -4.73 4.88
C SER A 392 12.91 -5.04 5.84
N LEU A 393 14.10 -5.35 5.30
CA LEU A 393 15.31 -5.61 6.07
C LEU A 393 15.85 -4.34 6.72
N GLU A 394 15.85 -3.21 6.01
CA GLU A 394 16.21 -1.89 6.57
C GLU A 394 15.28 -1.50 7.72
N LEU A 395 13.96 -1.59 7.53
CA LEU A 395 12.97 -1.33 8.58
C LEU A 395 13.14 -2.28 9.79
N GLN A 396 13.51 -3.54 9.56
CA GLN A 396 13.80 -4.50 10.62
C GLN A 396 15.10 -4.15 11.37
N ALA A 397 16.15 -3.71 10.67
CA ALA A 397 17.40 -3.24 11.26
C ALA A 397 17.18 -1.94 12.08
N LEU A 398 16.41 -0.99 11.56
CA LEU A 398 16.09 0.27 12.23
C LEU A 398 15.22 0.03 13.49
N ARG A 399 14.25 -0.91 13.44
CA ARG A 399 13.50 -1.37 14.63
C ARG A 399 14.41 -2.01 15.68
N ARG A 400 15.40 -2.82 15.29
CA ARG A 400 16.40 -3.39 16.21
C ARG A 400 17.26 -2.29 16.85
N SER A 401 17.72 -1.33 16.05
CA SER A 401 18.47 -0.15 16.49
C SER A 401 17.68 0.63 17.54
N PHE A 402 16.45 1.05 17.22
CA PHE A 402 15.57 1.78 18.13
C PHE A 402 15.32 1.02 19.45
N SER A 403 15.03 -0.28 19.38
CA SER A 403 14.86 -1.15 20.55
C SER A 403 16.15 -1.30 21.38
N SER A 404 17.33 -1.07 20.80
CA SER A 404 18.59 -1.02 21.55
C SER A 404 18.79 0.33 22.24
N THR A 405 18.50 1.44 21.58
CA THR A 405 18.62 2.78 22.17
C THR A 405 17.61 3.01 23.30
N ASP A 406 16.38 2.53 23.15
CA ASP A 406 15.36 2.58 24.21
C ASP A 406 15.77 1.74 25.43
N ARG A 407 16.31 0.53 25.23
CA ARG A 407 16.86 -0.28 26.31
C ARG A 407 18.01 0.42 27.05
N MET A 408 18.90 1.11 26.33
CA MET A 408 19.97 1.91 26.94
C MET A 408 19.42 3.11 27.72
N ALA A 409 18.40 3.80 27.20
CA ALA A 409 17.73 4.90 27.90
C ALA A 409 17.03 4.42 29.19
N ALA A 410 16.33 3.27 29.14
CA ALA A 410 15.73 2.64 30.30
C ALA A 410 16.77 2.26 31.37
N GLN A 411 17.93 1.72 30.96
CA GLN A 411 19.04 1.42 31.86
C GLN A 411 19.66 2.69 32.49
N GLN A 412 19.79 3.78 31.73
CA GLN A 412 20.23 5.06 32.29
C GLN A 412 19.22 5.60 33.31
N LEU A 413 17.92 5.43 33.07
CA LEU A 413 16.85 5.85 33.97
C LEU A 413 16.81 5.01 35.26
N THR A 414 17.04 3.69 35.22
CA THR A 414 17.17 2.89 36.45
C THR A 414 18.41 3.29 37.24
N VAL A 415 19.57 3.45 36.60
CA VAL A 415 20.80 3.93 37.27
C VAL A 415 20.61 5.32 37.90
N ALA A 416 19.87 6.22 37.24
CA ALA A 416 19.53 7.53 37.82
C ALA A 416 18.56 7.41 39.00
N LYS A 417 17.54 6.55 38.91
CA LYS A 417 16.60 6.24 40.00
C LYS A 417 17.35 5.69 41.22
N ASP A 418 18.26 4.75 41.04
CA ASP A 418 18.98 4.10 42.15
C ASP A 418 19.94 5.07 42.85
N LYS A 419 20.59 5.97 42.09
CA LYS A 419 21.33 7.11 42.65
C LYS A 419 20.44 8.02 43.50
N LEU A 420 19.22 8.33 43.04
CA LEU A 420 18.26 9.12 43.83
C LEU A 420 17.80 8.41 45.11
N HIS A 421 17.65 7.08 45.10
CA HIS A 421 17.33 6.32 46.32
C HIS A 421 18.51 6.33 47.31
N SER A 422 19.75 6.18 46.82
CA SER A 422 20.96 6.30 47.65
C SER A 422 21.11 7.70 48.29
N LEU A 423 20.81 8.76 47.53
CA LEU A 423 20.75 10.13 48.04
C LEU A 423 19.61 10.32 49.05
N HIS A 424 18.45 9.68 48.84
CA HIS A 424 17.35 9.74 49.78
C HIS A 424 17.71 9.09 51.12
N SER A 425 18.25 7.87 51.11
CA SER A 425 18.64 7.17 52.34
C SER A 425 19.82 7.82 53.08
N THR A 426 20.68 8.58 52.41
CA THR A 426 21.70 9.40 53.08
C THR A 426 21.10 10.67 53.70
N ILE A 427 20.12 11.31 53.04
CA ILE A 427 19.32 12.40 53.63
C ILE A 427 18.54 11.91 54.86
N GLU A 428 17.93 10.71 54.81
CA GLU A 428 17.23 10.11 55.95
C GLU A 428 18.15 9.86 57.14
N LYS A 429 19.37 9.33 56.92
CA LYS A 429 20.38 9.17 57.97
C LYS A 429 20.76 10.51 58.61
N ILE A 430 21.02 11.54 57.80
CA ILE A 430 21.32 12.90 58.29
C ILE A 430 20.14 13.46 59.12
N HIS A 431 18.89 13.14 58.77
CA HIS A 431 17.72 13.51 59.58
C HIS A 431 17.63 12.73 60.90
N GLN A 432 17.98 11.44 60.91
CA GLN A 432 18.02 10.60 62.12
C GLN A 432 19.14 11.05 63.07
N GLU A 433 20.35 11.29 62.56
CA GLU A 433 21.49 11.86 63.30
C GLU A 433 21.14 13.22 63.91
N ARG A 434 20.55 14.13 63.12
CA ARG A 434 20.08 15.44 63.62
C ARG A 434 19.00 15.31 64.71
N ALA A 435 18.16 14.28 64.66
CA ALA A 435 17.16 14.01 65.70
C ALA A 435 17.81 13.45 66.98
N ALA A 436 18.77 12.52 66.86
CA ALA A 436 19.52 11.98 67.98
C ALA A 436 20.32 13.07 68.70
N ASN A 437 21.13 13.84 67.95
CA ASN A 437 21.91 14.96 68.47
C ASN A 437 21.02 16.02 69.14
N ALA A 438 19.79 16.24 68.65
CA ALA A 438 18.84 17.14 69.28
C ALA A 438 18.28 16.60 70.61
N VAL A 439 18.14 15.29 70.79
CA VAL A 439 17.76 14.65 72.06
C VAL A 439 18.92 14.70 73.07
N GLU A 440 20.13 14.37 72.65
CA GLU A 440 21.34 14.46 73.48
C GLU A 440 21.60 15.91 73.96
N LEU A 441 21.41 16.89 73.07
CA LEU A 441 21.49 18.32 73.41
C LEU A 441 20.38 18.78 74.38
N GLN A 442 19.25 18.07 74.48
CA GLN A 442 18.25 18.35 75.51
C GLN A 442 18.61 17.64 76.83
N SER A 443 19.12 16.41 76.78
CA SER A 443 19.60 15.68 77.97
C SER A 443 20.70 16.47 78.70
N THR A 444 21.73 16.88 77.98
CA THR A 444 22.84 17.70 78.52
C THR A 444 22.37 19.05 79.06
N LYS A 445 21.36 19.70 78.44
CA LYS A 445 20.74 20.92 78.98
C LYS A 445 19.99 20.68 80.29
N ILE A 446 19.29 19.54 80.43
CA ILE A 446 18.59 19.16 81.67
C ILE A 446 19.62 18.86 82.77
N GLN A 447 20.67 18.08 82.46
CA GLN A 447 21.77 17.79 83.38
C GLN A 447 22.48 19.07 83.85
N ALA A 448 22.83 19.99 82.94
CA ALA A 448 23.43 21.27 83.27
C ALA A 448 22.49 22.20 84.08
N ALA A 449 21.17 22.12 83.87
CA ALA A 449 20.20 22.84 84.68
C ALA A 449 20.12 22.26 86.11
N GLN A 450 20.14 20.93 86.26
CA GLN A 450 20.20 20.27 87.57
C GLN A 450 21.50 20.61 88.30
N ALA A 451 22.65 20.61 87.62
CA ALA A 451 23.93 20.99 88.20
C ALA A 451 23.95 22.43 88.75
N ILE A 452 23.30 23.38 88.07
CA ILE A 452 23.12 24.75 88.57
C ILE A 452 22.25 24.76 89.84
N GLN A 453 21.20 23.95 89.90
CA GLN A 453 20.33 23.85 91.08
C GLN A 453 21.05 23.19 92.27
N ASP A 454 21.80 22.12 92.03
CA ASP A 454 22.58 21.43 93.06
C ASP A 454 23.69 22.33 93.62
N LEU A 455 24.35 23.13 92.78
CA LEU A 455 25.28 24.18 93.23
C LEU A 455 24.58 25.26 94.07
N ALA A 456 23.40 25.73 93.66
CA ALA A 456 22.64 26.72 94.44
C ALA A 456 22.16 26.16 95.79
N ASN A 457 21.78 24.89 95.83
CA ASN A 457 21.45 24.18 97.07
C ASN A 457 22.68 24.06 97.98
N ALA A 458 23.85 23.74 97.42
CA ALA A 458 25.12 23.66 98.13
C ALA A 458 25.59 25.02 98.67
N GLU A 459 25.40 26.12 97.93
CA GLU A 459 25.64 27.48 98.41
C GLU A 459 24.75 27.79 99.63
N ALA A 460 23.45 27.49 99.55
CA ALA A 460 22.51 27.69 100.65
C ALA A 460 22.83 26.81 101.86
N GLU A 461 23.22 25.55 101.68
CA GLU A 461 23.65 24.67 102.76
C GLU A 461 24.93 25.19 103.42
N ILE A 462 25.93 25.65 102.66
CA ILE A 462 27.13 26.30 103.20
C ILE A 462 26.75 27.54 104.03
N GLU A 463 25.83 28.39 103.57
CA GLU A 463 25.40 29.57 104.32
C GLU A 463 24.64 29.20 105.61
N VAL A 464 23.82 28.15 105.58
CA VAL A 464 23.11 27.60 106.74
C VAL A 464 24.07 26.97 107.74
N LEU A 465 25.08 26.19 107.30
CA LEU A 465 26.10 25.63 108.18
C LEU A 465 27.00 26.72 108.77
N GLN A 466 27.37 27.74 107.98
CA GLN A 466 28.04 28.93 108.50
C GLN A 466 27.18 29.68 109.53
N LYS A 467 25.85 29.70 109.37
CA LYS A 467 24.95 30.30 110.38
C LYS A 467 24.96 29.47 111.67
N HIS A 468 24.75 28.17 111.60
CA HIS A 468 24.79 27.29 112.78
C HIS A 468 26.14 27.35 113.51
N LEU A 469 27.27 27.45 112.78
CA LEU A 469 28.58 27.68 113.41
C LEU A 469 28.68 29.05 114.11
N ARG A 470 28.16 30.13 113.52
CA ARG A 470 28.12 31.46 114.16
C ARG A 470 27.24 31.48 115.39
N ASP A 471 26.09 30.82 115.33
CA ASP A 471 25.14 30.76 116.44
C ASP A 471 25.70 29.88 117.58
N ARG A 472 26.34 28.74 117.27
CA ARG A 472 27.06 27.90 118.24
C ARG A 472 28.25 28.62 118.90
N VAL A 473 29.05 29.38 118.15
CA VAL A 473 30.13 30.19 118.75
C VAL A 473 29.57 31.28 119.68
N ARG A 474 28.38 31.82 119.39
CA ARG A 474 27.70 32.75 120.31
C ARG A 474 27.13 32.05 121.54
N GLU A 475 26.67 30.81 121.43
CA GLU A 475 26.27 29.98 122.58
C GLU A 475 27.46 29.65 123.50
N THR A 476 28.67 29.46 122.95
CA THR A 476 29.89 29.25 123.75
C THR A 476 30.44 30.54 124.36
N GLU A 477 30.26 31.70 123.70
CA GLU A 477 30.59 33.03 124.25
C GLU A 477 29.58 33.54 125.28
N GLY A 478 28.30 33.13 125.21
CA GLY A 478 27.21 33.67 126.03
C GLY A 478 26.94 32.95 127.36
N ASN A 479 27.34 31.68 127.52
CA ASN A 479 27.00 30.87 128.69
C ASN A 479 28.03 31.01 129.84
N LEU A 480 27.89 32.06 130.65
CA LEU A 480 28.85 32.37 131.73
C LEU A 480 28.92 31.37 132.91
N HIS A 481 28.00 30.40 133.03
CA HIS A 481 27.92 29.48 134.17
C HIS A 481 27.63 28.00 133.80
N SER A 482 28.58 27.31 133.17
CA SER A 482 29.21 26.09 133.74
C SER A 482 30.10 25.35 132.73
N VAL A 483 31.18 24.73 133.24
CA VAL A 483 32.16 23.87 132.53
C VAL A 483 32.91 24.54 131.35
N PRO A 484 34.25 24.64 131.39
CA PRO A 484 35.02 25.11 130.23
C PRO A 484 34.94 24.10 129.09
N ILE A 485 34.43 24.53 127.94
CA ILE A 485 34.53 23.79 126.68
C ILE A 485 36.01 23.60 126.34
N SER A 486 36.39 22.38 125.95
CA SER A 486 37.79 22.05 125.70
C SER A 486 38.34 22.83 124.49
N SER A 487 39.61 23.24 124.54
CA SER A 487 40.27 23.93 123.42
C SER A 487 40.33 23.08 122.14
N ILE A 488 40.17 21.76 122.27
CA ILE A 488 40.04 20.80 121.18
C ILE A 488 38.77 21.09 120.36
N GLN A 489 37.62 21.24 121.02
CA GLN A 489 36.33 21.50 120.34
C GLN A 489 36.32 22.87 119.66
N GLN A 490 36.93 23.90 120.26
CA GLN A 490 37.09 25.19 119.59
C GLN A 490 37.98 25.07 118.33
N GLN A 491 39.10 24.34 118.43
CA GLN A 491 39.98 24.09 117.28
C GLN A 491 39.28 23.30 116.16
N GLU A 492 38.33 22.41 116.49
CA GLU A 492 37.50 21.70 115.51
C GLU A 492 36.49 22.63 114.82
N LEU A 493 35.81 23.50 115.57
CA LEU A 493 34.91 24.52 115.00
C LEU A 493 35.66 25.49 114.06
N ASP A 494 36.87 25.92 114.43
CA ASP A 494 37.70 26.78 113.57
C ASP A 494 38.19 26.03 112.31
N ARG A 495 38.50 24.74 112.40
CA ARG A 495 38.81 23.89 111.23
C ARG A 495 37.61 23.73 110.30
N LEU A 496 36.40 23.55 110.83
CA LEU A 496 35.17 23.51 110.03
C LEU A 496 34.90 24.86 109.33
N ASN A 497 35.02 25.97 110.05
CA ASN A 497 34.87 27.33 109.51
C ASN A 497 35.87 27.61 108.36
N GLN A 498 37.13 27.20 108.52
CA GLN A 498 38.11 27.26 107.41
C GLN A 498 37.74 26.36 106.23
N THR A 499 37.17 25.18 106.49
CA THR A 499 36.83 24.21 105.44
C THR A 499 35.61 24.68 104.63
N LEU A 500 34.56 25.17 105.30
CA LEU A 500 33.40 25.79 104.65
C LEU A 500 33.77 27.04 103.84
N LYS A 501 34.77 27.82 104.27
CA LYS A 501 35.31 28.94 103.46
C LYS A 501 36.04 28.47 102.20
N ARG A 502 36.75 27.32 102.25
CA ARG A 502 37.34 26.68 101.06
C ARG A 502 36.26 26.14 100.13
N GLN A 503 35.26 25.45 100.67
CA GLN A 503 34.11 24.97 99.90
C GLN A 503 33.35 26.14 99.24
N GLN A 504 33.09 27.25 99.96
CA GLN A 504 32.42 28.42 99.37
C GLN A 504 33.20 29.05 98.19
N ALA A 505 34.54 28.94 98.18
CA ALA A 505 35.36 29.34 97.03
C ALA A 505 35.31 28.29 95.90
N GLN A 506 35.30 27.00 96.24
CA GLN A 506 35.14 25.89 95.28
C GLN A 506 33.78 25.92 94.58
N THR A 507 32.68 26.14 95.30
CA THR A 507 31.31 26.21 94.73
C THR A 507 31.20 27.37 93.73
N LYS A 508 31.80 28.53 94.03
CA LYS A 508 31.88 29.66 93.08
C LYS A 508 32.69 29.30 91.83
N ARG A 509 33.87 28.70 92.00
CA ARG A 509 34.69 28.22 90.88
C ARG A 509 33.92 27.22 90.00
N LEU A 510 33.23 26.24 90.60
CA LEU A 510 32.41 25.26 89.88
C LEU A 510 31.26 25.94 89.12
N ARG A 511 30.61 26.93 89.72
CA ARG A 511 29.55 27.74 89.08
C ARG A 511 30.07 28.47 87.83
N ASP A 512 31.25 29.10 87.93
CA ASP A 512 31.87 29.82 86.82
C ASP A 512 32.31 28.85 85.69
N GLN A 513 32.92 27.71 86.05
CA GLN A 513 33.28 26.65 85.09
C GLN A 513 32.04 26.07 84.40
N LEU A 514 30.95 25.82 85.12
CA LEU A 514 29.69 25.32 84.58
C LEU A 514 28.99 26.34 83.67
N ALA A 515 29.06 27.63 84.01
CA ALA A 515 28.57 28.71 83.16
C ALA A 515 29.38 28.82 81.85
N GLN A 516 30.72 28.69 81.93
CA GLN A 516 31.60 28.65 80.77
C GLN A 516 31.33 27.40 79.90
N ALA A 517 31.13 26.23 80.51
CA ALA A 517 30.83 25.00 79.81
C ALA A 517 29.53 25.09 79.00
N LYS A 518 28.47 25.63 79.63
CA LYS A 518 27.17 25.89 79.01
C LYS A 518 27.23 26.89 77.85
N ALA A 519 28.23 27.77 77.80
CA ALA A 519 28.45 28.70 76.69
C ALA A 519 29.30 28.07 75.55
N ALA A 520 30.22 27.15 75.89
CA ALA A 520 31.17 26.55 74.96
C ALA A 520 30.71 25.22 74.33
N ASN A 521 29.70 24.54 74.89
CA ASN A 521 29.34 23.15 74.56
C ASN A 521 30.54 22.19 74.63
N ASN A 522 31.39 22.35 75.65
CA ASN A 522 32.58 21.51 75.83
C ASN A 522 32.28 20.20 76.59
N GLY A 523 33.14 19.19 76.41
CA GLY A 523 32.91 17.83 76.90
C GLY A 523 33.03 17.65 78.42
N ASN A 524 33.64 18.60 79.13
CA ASN A 524 33.95 18.52 80.57
C ASN A 524 32.71 18.68 81.49
N LEU A 525 31.48 18.65 80.94
CA LEU A 525 30.25 18.71 81.74
C LEU A 525 30.10 17.49 82.68
N GLU A 526 30.56 16.31 82.25
CA GLU A 526 30.49 15.08 83.05
C GLU A 526 31.46 15.13 84.25
N GLU A 527 32.71 15.56 84.03
CA GLU A 527 33.69 15.83 85.10
C GLU A 527 33.17 16.88 86.11
N LEU A 528 32.52 17.95 85.62
CA LEU A 528 31.91 18.97 86.47
C LEU A 528 30.70 18.44 87.27
N LEU A 529 29.90 17.53 86.69
CA LEU A 529 28.82 16.85 87.40
C LEU A 529 29.34 15.97 88.54
N GLU A 530 30.46 15.26 88.32
CA GLU A 530 31.14 14.49 89.36
C GLU A 530 31.71 15.38 90.48
N GLU A 531 32.40 16.49 90.15
CA GLU A 531 32.91 17.44 91.16
C GLU A 531 31.77 18.07 91.99
N ILE A 532 30.63 18.38 91.37
CA ILE A 532 29.43 18.93 92.06
C ILE A 532 28.79 17.86 92.96
N GLY A 533 28.70 16.61 92.48
CA GLY A 533 28.22 15.47 93.28
C GLY A 533 29.07 15.23 94.52
N ALA A 534 30.39 15.18 94.36
CA ALA A 534 31.34 15.04 95.46
C ALA A 534 31.24 16.20 96.47
N LEU A 535 31.12 17.45 96.00
CA LEU A 535 30.92 18.61 96.88
C LEU A 535 29.64 18.44 97.73
N ARG A 536 28.52 18.08 97.10
CA ARG A 536 27.24 17.82 97.78
C ARG A 536 27.33 16.69 98.81
N GLU A 537 28.05 15.61 98.53
CA GLU A 537 28.28 14.53 99.50
C GLU A 537 29.12 15.00 100.71
N THR A 538 30.16 15.82 100.50
CA THR A 538 30.95 16.37 101.63
C THR A 538 30.14 17.31 102.52
N LEU A 539 29.22 18.09 101.94
CA LEU A 539 28.33 18.97 102.72
C LEU A 539 27.33 18.18 103.55
N LEU A 540 26.71 17.15 102.99
CA LEU A 540 25.85 16.22 103.73
C LEU A 540 26.60 15.55 104.90
N GLN A 541 27.85 15.14 104.70
CA GLN A 541 28.68 14.58 105.79
C GLN A 541 28.99 15.61 106.89
N GLN A 542 29.26 16.87 106.53
CA GLN A 542 29.49 17.95 107.49
C GLN A 542 28.22 18.39 108.23
N ASN A 543 27.08 18.41 107.55
CA ASN A 543 25.77 18.69 108.14
C ASN A 543 25.38 17.60 109.16
N ASN A 544 25.57 16.32 108.81
CA ASN A 544 25.42 15.20 109.73
C ASN A 544 26.39 15.28 110.93
N PHE A 545 27.65 15.70 110.72
CA PHE A 545 28.61 15.91 111.81
C PHE A 545 28.17 17.03 112.77
N LEU A 546 27.75 18.18 112.25
CA LEU A 546 27.24 19.29 113.07
C LEU A 546 25.93 18.95 113.78
N SER A 547 25.05 18.16 113.16
CA SER A 547 23.86 17.59 113.79
C SER A 547 24.23 16.63 114.93
N SER A 548 25.25 15.78 114.75
CA SER A 548 25.73 14.86 115.80
C SER A 548 26.38 15.55 117.01
N LEU A 549 26.82 16.81 116.84
CA LEU A 549 27.32 17.68 117.91
C LEU A 549 26.19 18.45 118.63
N GLY A 550 24.93 18.27 118.21
CA GLY A 550 23.77 19.01 118.73
C GLY A 550 23.06 18.37 119.93
N ASP A 551 23.13 17.05 120.10
CA ASP A 551 22.13 16.33 120.90
C ASP A 551 22.76 15.37 121.94
N PRO A 552 22.62 15.64 123.26
CA PRO A 552 23.17 14.80 124.33
C PRO A 552 22.28 13.60 124.72
N LEU A 553 21.50 13.01 123.79
CA LEU A 553 20.69 11.82 124.06
C LEU A 553 20.57 10.85 122.85
N PRO A 554 21.32 9.73 122.81
CA PRO A 554 21.38 8.87 121.62
C PRO A 554 20.27 7.81 121.54
N ASN A 555 18.98 8.20 121.41
CA ASN A 555 17.92 7.21 121.15
C ASN A 555 16.58 7.73 120.55
N THR A 556 16.46 7.80 119.22
CA THR A 556 15.17 7.52 118.53
C THR A 556 15.42 6.98 117.11
N GLY A 557 14.58 6.06 116.62
CA GLY A 557 14.68 5.50 115.26
C GLY A 557 14.09 6.41 114.18
N CYS A 558 14.61 6.29 112.96
CA CYS A 558 14.23 7.15 111.84
C CYS A 558 13.12 6.52 110.98
N TRP A 559 12.03 7.26 110.77
CA TRP A 559 10.93 6.88 109.90
C TRP A 559 11.28 7.15 108.43
N HIS A 560 11.11 6.14 107.57
CA HIS A 560 11.34 6.28 106.14
C HIS A 560 10.07 5.89 105.34
N TYR A 561 9.81 6.62 104.26
CA TYR A 561 8.65 6.43 103.39
C TYR A 561 9.07 5.66 102.13
N VAL A 562 8.35 4.57 101.80
CA VAL A 562 8.67 3.71 100.65
C VAL A 562 7.56 3.79 99.60
N PRO A 563 7.81 4.38 98.41
CA PRO A 563 6.87 4.36 97.29
C PRO A 563 6.75 2.96 96.66
N SER A 564 5.55 2.61 96.17
CA SER A 564 5.31 1.31 95.51
C SER A 564 5.75 1.33 94.04
N ASN A 565 6.60 0.37 93.66
CA ASN A 565 7.06 0.20 92.28
C ASN A 565 5.90 -0.08 91.30
N GLN A 566 5.88 0.64 90.18
CA GLN A 566 5.11 0.28 89.00
C GLN A 566 6.05 -0.30 87.94
N ASN A 567 5.82 -1.55 87.52
CA ASN A 567 6.02 -2.05 86.16
C ASN A 567 5.71 -3.55 86.07
N ALA A 568 4.85 -3.93 85.13
CA ALA A 568 4.67 -5.31 84.68
C ALA A 568 4.25 -5.28 83.18
N PRO A 569 4.92 -6.01 82.29
CA PRO A 569 4.62 -5.97 80.86
C PRO A 569 3.35 -6.77 80.52
N SER A 570 2.49 -6.22 79.67
CA SER A 570 1.35 -6.94 79.10
C SER A 570 1.74 -7.53 77.75
N PHE A 571 1.64 -8.85 77.61
CA PHE A 571 1.73 -9.53 76.32
C PHE A 571 0.35 -9.58 75.67
N GLY A 572 0.26 -9.12 74.41
CA GLY A 572 -0.95 -9.22 73.60
C GLY A 572 -1.08 -10.59 72.93
N SER A 573 -2.28 -11.18 72.99
CA SER A 573 -2.54 -12.53 72.49
C SER A 573 -2.67 -12.62 70.96
N GLN A 574 -2.48 -13.83 70.45
CA GLN A 574 -2.76 -14.22 69.06
C GLN A 574 -4.25 -14.17 68.73
N GLY A 575 -4.57 -13.97 67.45
CA GLY A 575 -5.90 -14.16 66.85
C GLY A 575 -5.74 -14.65 65.41
N THR A 576 -6.66 -15.49 64.92
CA THR A 576 -6.41 -16.40 63.78
C THR A 576 -7.49 -16.38 62.70
N GLN A 577 -7.05 -16.66 61.46
CA GLN A 577 -7.75 -17.41 60.41
C GLN A 577 -8.92 -16.78 59.60
N ASP A 578 -8.67 -16.66 58.29
CA ASP A 578 -9.29 -17.47 57.21
C ASP A 578 -10.18 -16.78 56.13
N SER A 579 -10.10 -17.37 54.92
CA SER A 579 -11.02 -17.33 53.75
C SER A 579 -11.28 -16.01 52.99
N GLY A 580 -11.25 -16.10 51.64
CA GLY A 580 -11.79 -15.07 50.72
C GLY A 580 -11.13 -14.97 49.34
N LEU A 581 -11.70 -15.64 48.33
CA LEU A 581 -11.21 -15.64 46.93
C LEU A 581 -11.51 -14.34 46.15
N GLY A 582 -10.58 -13.93 45.27
CA GLY A 582 -10.97 -13.52 43.90
C GLY A 582 -10.63 -12.11 43.36
N SER A 583 -10.43 -12.07 42.04
CA SER A 583 -10.55 -10.91 41.12
C SER A 583 -9.55 -9.72 41.19
N VAL A 584 -8.36 -9.93 40.63
CA VAL A 584 -7.92 -9.32 39.34
C VAL A 584 -8.13 -7.81 39.06
N HIS A 585 -7.01 -7.17 38.67
CA HIS A 585 -6.82 -5.89 37.96
C HIS A 585 -6.88 -4.55 38.72
N PRO A 586 -6.16 -3.49 38.23
CA PRO A 586 -5.45 -2.58 39.14
C PRO A 586 -5.73 -1.08 38.93
N GLN A 587 -5.40 -0.28 39.96
CA GLN A 587 -4.97 1.11 39.76
C GLN A 587 -4.11 1.61 40.93
N SER A 588 -3.35 2.67 40.70
CA SER A 588 -2.46 3.35 41.66
C SER A 588 -2.60 4.87 41.49
N PRO A 589 -2.09 5.69 42.42
CA PRO A 589 -2.20 5.57 43.87
C PRO A 589 -2.75 6.87 44.51
N GLU A 590 -3.57 6.77 45.56
CA GLU A 590 -4.01 7.99 46.25
C GLU A 590 -2.90 8.63 47.10
N ARG A 591 -2.48 9.80 46.62
CA ARG A 591 -1.83 10.91 47.33
C ARG A 591 -2.10 10.93 48.85
N GLY A 592 -1.13 10.48 49.63
CA GLY A 592 -1.19 10.60 51.09
C GLY A 592 -1.10 12.05 51.58
N GLN A 593 -1.68 12.33 52.75
CA GLN A 593 -1.42 13.54 53.52
C GLN A 593 -1.32 13.26 55.03
N ARG A 594 -0.54 14.08 55.73
CA ARG A 594 -0.24 13.95 57.16
C ARG A 594 -1.19 14.79 58.02
N SER A 595 -1.23 14.46 59.32
CA SER A 595 -1.78 15.25 60.44
C SER A 595 -3.32 15.40 60.50
N GLY A 596 -3.94 15.56 61.67
CA GLY A 596 -3.35 15.43 63.02
C GLY A 596 -4.19 16.01 64.16
N HIS A 597 -3.74 15.72 65.38
CA HIS A 597 -4.13 16.31 66.67
C HIS A 597 -5.51 16.03 67.31
N ARG A 598 -5.42 15.45 68.52
CA ARG A 598 -6.10 15.83 69.77
C ARG A 598 -7.64 15.74 69.82
N ALA A 599 -8.10 14.71 70.52
CA ALA A 599 -9.13 14.86 71.55
C ALA A 599 -8.51 14.51 72.91
N ASN A 600 -8.37 15.49 73.81
CA ASN A 600 -7.91 15.25 75.18
C ASN A 600 -9.09 14.78 76.04
N ARG A 601 -8.92 13.71 76.83
CA ARG A 601 -9.85 13.35 77.90
C ARG A 601 -9.09 12.84 79.11
N GLU A 602 -9.19 13.62 80.18
CA GLU A 602 -8.57 13.34 81.46
C GLU A 602 -9.14 12.05 82.08
N ARG A 603 -8.26 11.16 82.54
CA ARG A 603 -8.57 10.22 83.63
C ARG A 603 -7.54 10.43 84.73
N ARG A 604 -8.00 10.85 85.91
CA ARG A 604 -7.17 10.88 87.12
C ARG A 604 -6.75 9.45 87.48
N PRO A 605 -5.45 9.17 87.72
CA PRO A 605 -5.04 7.94 88.39
C PRO A 605 -5.57 7.89 89.84
N PRO A 606 -5.81 6.69 90.42
CA PRO A 606 -6.14 6.57 91.83
C PRO A 606 -4.93 6.92 92.73
N VAL A 607 -5.22 7.39 93.95
CA VAL A 607 -4.18 7.78 94.93
C VAL A 607 -3.44 6.55 95.45
N ASN A 608 -2.18 6.38 95.05
CA ASN A 608 -1.35 5.24 95.45
C ASN A 608 -0.74 5.47 96.85
N ARG A 609 -1.32 4.88 97.89
CA ARG A 609 -0.82 5.01 99.27
C ARG A 609 0.40 4.10 99.52
N GLY A 610 1.59 4.68 99.48
CA GLY A 610 2.77 4.11 100.16
C GLY A 610 2.60 4.12 101.69
N TYR A 611 3.41 3.33 102.39
CA TYR A 611 3.36 3.17 103.84
C TYR A 611 4.69 3.56 104.51
N TRP A 612 4.61 3.87 105.81
CA TRP A 612 5.75 4.25 106.65
C TRP A 612 6.33 3.02 107.35
N VAL A 613 7.66 2.92 107.38
CA VAL A 613 8.38 1.88 108.13
C VAL A 613 9.30 2.54 109.15
N TYR A 614 9.22 2.06 110.40
CA TYR A 614 10.14 2.44 111.47
C TYR A 614 11.33 1.49 111.49
N SER A 615 12.55 2.02 111.52
CA SER A 615 13.77 1.21 111.55
C SER A 615 14.66 1.63 112.74
N PRO A 616 14.84 0.77 113.77
CA PRO A 616 15.79 1.00 114.85
C PRO A 616 17.23 0.69 114.39
N HIS A 617 18.20 1.50 114.83
CA HIS A 617 19.61 1.31 114.47
C HIS A 617 20.23 0.09 115.16
N PRO A 618 21.01 -0.76 114.45
CA PRO A 618 21.81 -1.80 115.07
C PRO A 618 23.15 -1.24 115.58
N HIS A 619 23.49 -1.51 116.85
CA HIS A 619 24.80 -1.17 117.41
C HIS A 619 25.87 -2.26 117.13
N PRO A 620 27.17 -1.91 117.06
CA PRO A 620 28.19 -2.76 116.45
C PRO A 620 28.89 -3.72 117.41
N HIS A 621 28.93 -5.01 117.06
CA HIS A 621 29.96 -5.94 117.53
C HIS A 621 30.36 -6.91 116.40
N GLY A 622 31.62 -6.83 115.95
CA GLY A 622 32.14 -7.66 114.86
C GLY A 622 32.92 -8.90 115.32
N LYS A 623 33.00 -9.91 114.44
CA LYS A 623 34.04 -10.96 114.46
C LYS A 623 34.61 -11.18 113.05
N ARG A 624 35.80 -11.79 112.97
CA ARG A 624 36.68 -11.81 111.79
C ARG A 624 36.58 -13.10 110.95
N GLY A 625 36.76 -12.95 109.64
CA GLY A 625 37.15 -13.96 108.63
C GLY A 625 37.25 -13.23 107.28
N LYS A 626 38.31 -13.23 106.45
CA LYS A 626 39.40 -14.19 106.14
C LYS A 626 38.88 -15.58 105.75
N CYS A 627 39.17 -16.20 104.61
CA CYS A 627 39.75 -15.81 103.29
C CYS A 627 39.16 -16.81 102.24
N HIS A 628 39.34 -16.80 100.91
CA HIS A 628 40.11 -16.07 99.87
C HIS A 628 39.11 -15.82 98.67
N GLY A 629 39.41 -15.47 97.40
CA GLY A 629 40.62 -15.21 96.59
C GLY A 629 40.26 -15.15 95.08
N THR A 630 41.26 -15.02 94.19
CA THR A 630 41.15 -14.97 92.71
C THR A 630 42.27 -15.81 92.06
N PRO A 631 42.35 -15.98 90.72
CA PRO A 631 41.33 -16.29 89.71
C PRO A 631 41.75 -17.54 88.86
N ILE A 632 41.04 -17.87 87.76
CA ILE A 632 41.57 -18.74 86.68
C ILE A 632 41.25 -18.15 85.30
N GLN A 633 42.28 -18.01 84.46
CA GLN A 633 42.17 -17.89 83.00
C GLN A 633 42.34 -19.27 82.36
N SER A 634 41.76 -19.50 81.18
CA SER A 634 42.26 -20.51 80.24
C SER A 634 42.02 -20.08 78.79
N HIS A 635 42.92 -20.54 77.91
CA HIS A 635 42.99 -20.20 76.48
C HIS A 635 42.47 -21.34 75.58
N HIS A 636 42.57 -21.09 74.26
CA HIS A 636 42.42 -21.98 73.11
C HIS A 636 40.99 -22.14 72.54
N GLY A 637 40.83 -22.14 71.20
CA GLY A 637 41.89 -21.99 70.18
C GLY A 637 41.39 -21.71 68.76
N GLN A 638 42.33 -21.29 67.91
CA GLN A 638 42.11 -21.10 66.48
C GLN A 638 42.28 -22.41 65.72
N TYR A 639 41.59 -22.55 64.59
CA TYR A 639 42.03 -23.38 63.47
C TYR A 639 41.82 -22.63 62.14
N HIS A 640 42.83 -22.70 61.26
CA HIS A 640 42.72 -22.37 59.82
C HIS A 640 41.95 -23.51 59.10
N VAL A 641 41.53 -23.45 57.82
CA VAL A 641 42.30 -23.23 56.58
C VAL A 641 41.37 -22.79 55.41
N SER A 642 42.00 -22.23 54.37
CA SER A 642 41.62 -22.01 52.95
C SER A 642 40.51 -22.89 52.32
N ALA A 643 39.92 -22.58 51.14
CA ALA A 643 40.52 -21.89 49.99
C ALA A 643 39.54 -21.28 48.96
N VAL A 644 40.07 -20.34 48.13
CA VAL A 644 40.11 -20.32 46.64
C VAL A 644 38.85 -20.83 45.89
N ILE A 645 38.07 -20.04 45.12
CA ILE A 645 38.34 -19.22 43.89
C ILE A 645 38.44 -20.04 42.57
N SER A 646 37.69 -19.54 41.56
CA SER A 646 37.74 -19.82 40.10
C SER A 646 36.98 -21.02 39.48
N VAL A 647 35.92 -20.64 38.74
CA VAL A 647 35.63 -20.97 37.32
C VAL A 647 35.62 -22.45 36.88
N LEU A 648 34.41 -22.94 36.57
CA LEU A 648 33.98 -23.20 35.19
C LEU A 648 32.50 -22.87 35.02
#